data_AF-A0A954S810-F1
#
_entry.id   AF-A0A954S810-F1
#
_cell.length_a   1.000
_cell.length_b   1.000
_cell.length_c   1.000
_cell.angle_alpha   90.00
_cell.angle_beta   90.00
_cell.angle_gamma   90.00
#
_symmetry.space_group_name_H-M   'P 1'
#
loop_
_entity.id
_entity.type
_entity.pdbx_description
1 polymer ?
#
loop_
_entity_poly.entity_id
_entity_poly.type
_entity_poly.pdbx_seq_one_letter_code
_entity_poly.pdbx_strand_id
1 'polypeptide(L)'
;QRIRLAGQIGRALTGVLYVLDEPTIGLHPRDNGRLIEALHKLRDLGNTVVLVEHDREVLEAADQLYDFGPGSGRFGGNVVASGTPKQIARMTSASLTGAYLSGKAGIPVPVKRRMVPVESAALWTPDTDPRPNYESPPGGAWLSLLGCRQNNLRSVDLHIPLGTLVCVTGLSGSGKSSLIQETLARAVARHLNRTGEMPGPFDSLSGMEEVSRVITVDQNPIGMTPASNPATYTGVFDLIRTLFTKLPDAKVRGYKPGRFSFNRAGGRCEDCEGLGQKKIEMHFLPDVWVTCDTCHGRRYNQETLAVKYKGNSIADVLNLSIGQALELFGNIPKIRAPLATLAAIGLDYLTLGQSATTLSGGEAQRVKLAAELAKPNSGRTLYLLDEPTTGLHFDDIAKLLKVLNSLVEQGNTVVVIEHNLDVIKTADWIVDVGPEAGIGGGLIVAVGTPEEVVAQADGYGGSGTSNGKGRKGSRSKKKVASVNAANPPLRSWTGELLKPVLEEHERGELEIFDAEEAARKQKGDIDIARVGRDIAAPWQTDGRKWHTQDRIARNGKPCRWEGAALAYVADLLAEYDGLKEPNWNDQATVEVTAAKKTGTGWFWHALSGDEWLLRLYFRVPKGTFDEADLQQRIAMTPVDELDELEVYGRGERVKTNESKGAFQEVVMDIHWLEEIDTPEFREFVQQAVDAYLNKVERSGSSIEDLMPWKKLGKKWHLSRKGFPSTKRVKWTASALETLTTVLEQQFPDDVTDWSNKQVAYWTASGMSSPRIELYTKRREGIDLVLLTEPGQIALGRIAQLADEREITTHRSGKEAVKFRFRTQKSVKDKDLVHFLSEFKAFVDANA
;
A
#
# COMPACT_ATOMS: atom_id res chain seq x y z
N GLN A 1 25.55 17.63 -11.72
CA GLN A 1 25.45 19.09 -11.89
C GLN A 1 26.81 19.82 -11.84
N ARG A 2 27.60 19.70 -10.76
CA ARG A 2 28.88 20.42 -10.59
C ARG A 2 29.89 20.28 -11.73
N ILE A 3 29.97 19.10 -12.38
CA ILE A 3 30.83 18.91 -13.58
C ILE A 3 30.44 19.88 -14.71
N ARG A 4 29.13 20.11 -14.92
CA ARG A 4 28.66 21.08 -15.92
C ARG A 4 29.06 22.50 -15.52
N LEU A 5 28.90 22.87 -14.25
CA LEU A 5 29.32 24.19 -13.73
C LEU A 5 30.81 24.43 -13.94
N ALA A 6 31.67 23.47 -13.58
CA ALA A 6 33.11 23.55 -13.82
C ALA A 6 33.45 23.75 -15.30
N GLY A 7 32.75 23.02 -16.19
CA GLY A 7 32.90 23.18 -17.63
C GLY A 7 32.48 24.57 -18.14
N GLN A 8 31.47 25.21 -17.53
CA GLN A 8 31.06 26.57 -17.91
C GLN A 8 32.05 27.63 -17.43
N ILE A 9 32.56 27.50 -16.21
CA ILE A 9 33.60 28.39 -15.69
C ILE A 9 34.84 28.34 -16.58
N GLY A 10 35.24 27.15 -17.04
CA GLY A 10 36.39 26.97 -17.94
C GLY A 10 36.22 27.60 -19.33
N ARG A 11 34.99 27.90 -19.77
CA ARG A 11 34.71 28.54 -21.06
C ARG A 11 34.80 30.07 -21.01
N ALA A 12 34.82 30.66 -19.82
CA ALA A 12 34.94 32.10 -19.60
C ALA A 12 34.00 32.96 -20.47
N LEU A 13 32.76 32.51 -20.65
CA LEU A 13 31.75 33.28 -21.37
C LEU A 13 31.37 34.54 -20.58
N THR A 14 30.93 35.58 -21.29
CA THR A 14 30.49 36.87 -20.73
C THR A 14 29.11 37.23 -21.28
N GLY A 15 28.32 38.00 -20.52
CA GLY A 15 26.95 38.37 -20.92
C GLY A 15 25.93 37.22 -20.89
N VAL A 16 26.23 36.13 -20.17
CA VAL A 16 25.35 34.96 -20.05
C VAL A 16 24.51 35.05 -18.77
N LEU A 17 23.24 34.64 -18.86
CA LEU A 17 22.38 34.38 -17.71
C LEU A 17 22.51 32.90 -17.31
N TYR A 18 23.17 32.64 -16.19
CA TYR A 18 23.24 31.31 -15.59
C TYR A 18 22.11 31.14 -14.60
N VAL A 19 21.31 30.08 -14.78
CA VAL A 19 20.28 29.67 -13.82
C VAL A 19 20.70 28.34 -13.22
N LEU A 20 20.92 28.31 -11.91
CA LEU A 20 21.35 27.12 -11.18
C LEU A 20 20.30 26.73 -10.13
N ASP A 21 20.04 25.44 -10.07
CA ASP A 21 19.08 24.83 -9.16
C ASP A 21 19.84 24.04 -8.09
N GLU A 22 20.01 24.60 -6.89
CA GLU A 22 20.67 23.98 -5.72
C GLU A 22 22.06 23.36 -5.98
N PRO A 23 23.07 24.15 -6.35
CA PRO A 23 24.42 23.63 -6.59
C PRO A 23 25.09 23.00 -5.35
N THR A 24 24.58 23.23 -4.14
CA THR A 24 25.07 22.65 -2.88
C THR A 24 24.64 21.19 -2.65
N ILE A 25 23.72 20.63 -3.43
CA ILE A 25 23.24 19.24 -3.25
C ILE A 25 24.41 18.24 -3.17
N GLY A 26 24.46 17.42 -2.11
CA GLY A 26 25.53 16.44 -1.88
C GLY A 26 26.93 17.05 -1.75
N LEU A 27 27.02 18.35 -1.39
CA LEU A 27 28.25 19.04 -1.02
C LEU A 27 28.32 19.14 0.50
N HIS A 28 29.50 18.87 1.04
CA HIS A 28 29.73 19.01 2.48
C HIS A 28 29.97 20.49 2.81
N PRO A 29 29.49 21.02 3.97
CA PRO A 29 29.58 22.45 4.28
C PRO A 29 31.00 23.03 4.20
N ARG A 30 32.03 22.26 4.57
CA ARG A 30 33.46 22.60 4.34
C ARG A 30 33.75 23.16 2.94
N ASP A 31 33.14 22.57 1.90
CA ASP A 31 33.44 22.90 0.51
C ASP A 31 32.51 24.01 -0.05
N ASN A 32 31.53 24.50 0.73
CA ASN A 32 30.61 25.57 0.32
C ASN A 32 31.36 26.86 -0.02
N GLY A 33 32.33 27.28 0.78
CA GLY A 33 33.14 28.48 0.50
C GLY A 33 33.82 28.44 -0.88
N ARG A 34 34.30 27.27 -1.32
CA ARG A 34 34.90 27.10 -2.65
C ARG A 34 33.89 27.24 -3.79
N LEU A 35 32.66 26.77 -3.56
CA LEU A 35 31.55 26.94 -4.50
C LEU A 35 31.17 28.41 -4.61
N ILE A 36 31.01 29.11 -3.47
CA ILE A 36 30.69 30.54 -3.42
C ILE A 36 31.75 31.37 -4.17
N GLU A 37 33.04 31.10 -3.93
CA GLU A 37 34.12 31.75 -4.68
C GLU A 37 34.03 31.51 -6.19
N ALA A 38 33.67 30.29 -6.61
CA ALA A 38 33.51 29.96 -8.02
C ALA A 38 32.30 30.68 -8.65
N LEU A 39 31.20 30.81 -7.90
CA LEU A 39 30.01 31.56 -8.32
C LEU A 39 30.30 33.06 -8.45
N HIS A 40 31.02 33.65 -7.49
CA HIS A 40 31.48 35.03 -7.58
C HIS A 40 32.40 35.25 -8.78
N LYS A 41 33.36 34.35 -9.04
CA LYS A 41 34.19 34.42 -10.25
C LYS A 41 33.34 34.39 -11.51
N LEU A 42 32.32 33.54 -11.57
CA LEU A 42 31.42 33.45 -12.73
C LEU A 42 30.64 34.74 -12.95
N ARG A 43 30.12 35.35 -11.87
CA ARG A 43 29.46 36.67 -11.88
C ARG A 43 30.42 37.77 -12.34
N ASP A 44 31.61 37.83 -11.75
CA ASP A 44 32.61 38.89 -11.97
C ASP A 44 33.21 38.87 -13.39
N LEU A 45 33.08 37.77 -14.13
CA LEU A 45 33.33 37.72 -15.57
C LEU A 45 32.33 38.55 -16.40
N GLY A 46 31.32 39.17 -15.78
CA GLY A 46 30.28 39.94 -16.47
C GLY A 46 29.06 39.10 -16.81
N ASN A 47 28.74 38.11 -15.99
CA ASN A 47 27.54 37.27 -16.13
C ASN A 47 26.54 37.56 -15.02
N THR A 48 25.27 37.23 -15.28
CA THR A 48 24.24 37.20 -14.22
C THR A 48 24.06 35.77 -13.76
N VAL A 49 24.11 35.54 -12.45
CA VAL A 49 23.96 34.21 -11.85
C VAL A 49 22.71 34.23 -10.97
N VAL A 50 21.68 33.51 -11.39
CA VAL A 50 20.44 33.29 -10.63
C VAL A 50 20.50 31.91 -10.01
N LEU A 51 20.35 31.84 -8.70
CA LEU A 51 20.41 30.61 -7.93
C LEU A 51 19.08 30.38 -7.21
N VAL A 52 18.60 29.14 -7.25
CA VAL A 52 17.62 28.61 -6.30
C VAL A 52 18.42 27.86 -5.24
N GLU A 53 18.32 28.27 -3.98
CA GLU A 53 19.11 27.70 -2.88
C GLU A 53 18.37 27.78 -1.54
N HIS A 54 18.77 26.89 -0.65
CA HIS A 54 18.28 26.81 0.73
C HIS A 54 19.44 26.82 1.75
N ASP A 55 20.69 26.65 1.30
CA ASP A 55 21.87 26.66 2.18
C ASP A 55 22.13 28.05 2.78
N ARG A 56 22.30 28.11 4.11
CA ARG A 56 22.49 29.38 4.84
C ARG A 56 23.72 30.15 4.35
N GLU A 57 24.86 29.50 4.14
CA GLU A 57 26.10 30.19 3.76
C GLU A 57 25.97 30.81 2.36
N VAL A 58 25.32 30.10 1.44
CA VAL A 58 25.08 30.63 0.08
C VAL A 58 24.09 31.80 0.11
N LEU A 59 23.02 31.70 0.90
CA LEU A 59 22.05 32.80 1.05
C LEU A 59 22.69 34.04 1.66
N GLU A 60 23.55 33.89 2.68
CA GLU A 60 24.25 35.01 3.32
C GLU A 60 25.30 35.66 2.42
N ALA A 61 25.90 34.90 1.50
CA ALA A 61 26.88 35.38 0.54
C ALA A 61 26.26 36.09 -0.69
N ALA A 62 24.95 35.96 -0.91
CA ALA A 62 24.29 36.51 -2.07
C ALA A 62 24.28 38.05 -2.10
N ASP A 63 24.43 38.64 -3.28
CA ASP A 63 24.33 40.10 -3.46
C ASP A 63 22.90 40.60 -3.23
N GLN A 64 21.93 39.82 -3.70
CA GLN A 64 20.50 40.11 -3.67
C GLN A 64 19.74 38.80 -3.48
N LEU A 65 18.77 38.81 -2.58
CA LEU A 65 17.85 37.71 -2.32
C LEU A 65 16.42 38.09 -2.70
N TYR A 66 15.67 37.09 -3.14
CA TYR A 66 14.24 37.16 -3.39
C TYR A 66 13.58 35.99 -2.68
N ASP A 67 12.80 36.28 -1.64
CA ASP A 67 12.09 35.26 -0.88
C ASP A 67 10.68 35.07 -1.47
N PHE A 68 10.34 33.82 -1.78
CA PHE A 68 9.06 33.43 -2.35
C PHE A 68 8.17 32.81 -1.26
N GLY A 69 6.92 33.23 -1.18
CA GLY A 69 5.99 32.74 -0.17
C GLY A 69 4.56 33.28 -0.35
N PRO A 70 3.77 33.36 0.74
CA PRO A 70 4.11 32.99 2.14
C PRO A 70 4.13 31.48 2.41
N GLY A 71 3.61 30.64 1.50
CA GLY A 71 3.64 29.18 1.61
C GLY A 71 4.05 28.51 0.31
N SER A 72 3.86 27.19 0.22
CA SER A 72 4.27 26.39 -0.94
C SER A 72 3.12 26.16 -1.92
N GLY A 73 3.46 25.81 -3.17
CA GLY A 73 2.49 25.51 -4.22
C GLY A 73 1.49 26.65 -4.45
N ARG A 74 0.19 26.36 -4.34
CA ARG A 74 -0.90 27.32 -4.55
C ARG A 74 -0.97 28.44 -3.51
N PHE A 75 -0.30 28.27 -2.37
CA PHE A 75 -0.22 29.27 -1.29
C PHE A 75 1.03 30.15 -1.41
N GLY A 76 1.86 29.90 -2.43
CA GLY A 76 3.08 30.63 -2.74
C GLY A 76 3.01 31.43 -4.04
N GLY A 77 4.17 31.56 -4.69
CA GLY A 77 4.29 32.20 -6.00
C GLY A 77 4.39 33.73 -5.98
N ASN A 78 4.43 34.34 -4.79
CA ASN A 78 4.64 35.77 -4.64
C ASN A 78 6.01 36.05 -4.00
N VAL A 79 6.67 37.13 -4.43
CA VAL A 79 7.88 37.61 -3.76
C VAL A 79 7.45 38.35 -2.49
N VAL A 80 7.66 37.75 -1.33
CA VAL A 80 7.25 38.29 -0.02
C VAL A 80 8.27 39.24 0.58
N ALA A 81 9.54 39.07 0.23
CA ALA A 81 10.63 39.98 0.56
C ALA A 81 11.69 39.99 -0.54
N SER A 82 12.34 41.14 -0.72
CA SER A 82 13.49 41.27 -1.61
C SER A 82 14.48 42.29 -1.06
N GLY A 83 15.76 42.03 -1.28
CA GLY A 83 16.84 42.89 -0.79
C GLY A 83 18.11 42.10 -0.53
N THR A 84 19.09 42.77 0.06
CA THR A 84 20.31 42.11 0.56
C THR A 84 19.97 41.12 1.70
N PRO A 85 20.82 40.10 1.96
CA PRO A 85 20.60 39.15 3.06
C PRO A 85 20.36 39.83 4.42
N LYS A 86 21.11 40.90 4.71
CA LYS A 86 20.96 41.69 5.94
C LYS A 86 19.63 42.44 6.03
N GLN A 87 19.05 42.86 4.90
CA GLN A 87 17.73 43.48 4.86
C GLN A 87 16.64 42.43 5.08
N ILE A 88 16.72 41.28 4.39
CA ILE A 88 15.74 40.20 4.55
C ILE A 88 15.75 39.65 5.99
N ALA A 89 16.91 39.48 6.61
CA ALA A 89 17.01 39.07 8.01
C ALA A 89 16.30 40.02 8.98
N ARG A 90 16.09 41.30 8.63
CA ARG A 90 15.30 42.23 9.45
C ARG A 90 13.79 42.11 9.21
N MET A 91 13.37 41.55 8.09
CA MET A 91 11.97 41.41 7.67
C MET A 91 11.32 40.13 8.22
N THR A 92 11.57 39.79 9.49
CA THR A 92 11.15 38.50 10.10
C THR A 92 9.64 38.23 10.13
N SER A 93 8.81 39.27 10.01
CA SER A 93 7.34 39.12 9.97
C SER A 93 6.79 38.91 8.56
N ALA A 94 7.54 39.33 7.53
CA ALA A 94 7.13 39.23 6.13
C ALA A 94 7.80 38.05 5.40
N SER A 95 9.01 37.67 5.85
CA SER A 95 9.84 36.62 5.24
C SER A 95 10.10 35.51 6.25
N LEU A 96 9.71 34.29 5.89
CA LEU A 96 10.00 33.10 6.68
C LEU A 96 11.52 32.84 6.68
N THR A 97 12.17 32.93 5.52
CA THR A 97 13.63 32.82 5.41
C THR A 97 14.34 33.88 6.25
N GLY A 98 13.83 35.12 6.27
CA GLY A 98 14.33 36.19 7.12
C GLY A 98 14.28 35.86 8.62
N ALA A 99 13.23 35.19 9.09
CA ALA A 99 13.16 34.72 10.48
C ALA A 99 14.27 33.72 10.81
N TYR A 100 14.59 32.80 9.91
CA TYR A 100 15.69 31.82 10.07
C TYR A 100 17.09 32.45 9.93
N LEU A 101 17.29 33.38 9.00
CA LEU A 101 18.57 34.10 8.84
C LEU A 101 18.87 35.00 10.05
N SER A 102 17.83 35.56 10.69
CA SER A 102 17.98 36.40 11.88
C SER A 102 18.26 35.64 13.18
N GLY A 103 18.07 34.31 13.18
CA GLY A 103 18.09 33.47 14.38
C GLY A 103 16.82 33.54 15.23
N LYS A 104 15.81 34.34 14.85
CA LYS A 104 14.51 34.41 15.56
C LYS A 104 13.71 33.11 15.48
N ALA A 105 13.86 32.38 14.38
CA ALA A 105 13.39 31.02 14.22
C ALA A 105 14.60 30.11 13.99
N GLY A 106 14.54 28.87 14.50
CA GLY A 106 15.62 27.91 14.34
C GLY A 106 15.21 26.53 14.82
N ILE A 107 15.90 25.52 14.32
CA ILE A 107 15.72 24.15 14.81
C ILE A 107 16.52 24.01 16.12
N PRO A 108 15.88 23.64 17.25
CA PRO A 108 16.55 23.55 18.53
C PRO A 108 17.47 22.34 18.61
N VAL A 109 18.47 22.41 19.48
CA VAL A 109 19.29 21.24 19.84
C VAL A 109 18.54 20.41 20.89
N PRO A 110 18.41 19.08 20.75
CA PRO A 110 17.74 18.26 21.75
C PRO A 110 18.35 18.39 23.14
N VAL A 111 17.51 18.57 24.17
CA VAL A 111 17.97 18.64 25.57
C VAL A 111 18.59 17.32 26.02
N LYS A 112 18.01 16.19 25.60
CA LYS A 112 18.47 14.84 25.92
C LYS A 112 18.67 14.04 24.63
N ARG A 113 19.75 13.26 24.57
CA ARG A 113 19.99 12.23 23.56
C ARG A 113 19.41 10.91 24.05
N ARG A 114 18.96 10.05 23.13
CA ARG A 114 18.47 8.70 23.48
C ARG A 114 19.60 7.74 23.88
N MET A 115 20.83 8.00 23.44
CA MET A 115 22.02 7.26 23.85
C MET A 115 22.53 7.77 25.19
N VAL A 116 22.71 6.85 26.15
CA VAL A 116 23.19 7.16 27.50
C VAL A 116 24.61 6.59 27.67
N PRO A 117 25.64 7.44 27.84
CA PRO A 117 26.99 6.98 28.13
C PRO A 117 27.10 6.45 29.56
N VAL A 118 27.92 5.42 29.77
CA VAL A 118 28.24 4.93 31.13
C VAL A 118 29.23 5.87 31.83
N GLU A 119 29.26 5.88 33.17
CA GLU A 119 30.14 6.80 33.94
C GLU A 119 31.64 6.67 33.60
N SER A 120 32.08 5.50 33.12
CA SER A 120 33.46 5.23 32.72
C SER A 120 33.73 5.35 31.22
N ALA A 121 32.83 5.97 30.43
CA ALA A 121 32.97 6.08 28.99
C ALA A 121 34.27 6.79 28.59
N ALA A 122 35.11 6.11 27.81
CA ALA A 122 36.29 6.70 27.20
C ALA A 122 35.93 7.33 25.84
N LEU A 123 36.68 8.34 25.41
CA LEU A 123 36.56 8.86 24.04
C LEU A 123 36.89 7.75 23.05
N TRP A 124 36.06 7.65 22.01
CA TRP A 124 36.26 6.68 20.95
C TRP A 124 37.56 6.93 20.18
N THR A 125 38.18 5.84 19.73
CA THR A 125 39.34 5.83 18.83
C THR A 125 39.11 4.82 17.69
N PRO A 126 39.79 4.94 16.53
CA PRO A 126 39.57 4.06 15.38
C PRO A 126 39.66 2.56 15.64
N ASP A 127 40.47 2.14 16.62
CA ASP A 127 40.69 0.72 16.94
C ASP A 127 39.82 0.22 18.11
N THR A 128 38.91 1.05 18.62
CA THR A 128 38.06 0.71 19.78
C THR A 128 36.60 0.52 19.39
N ASP A 129 35.98 -0.49 19.98
CA ASP A 129 34.55 -0.72 19.91
C ASP A 129 33.80 0.35 20.73
N PRO A 130 32.86 1.12 20.15
CA PRO A 130 32.11 2.13 20.90
C PRO A 130 31.09 1.52 21.86
N ARG A 131 30.62 0.28 21.64
CA ARG A 131 29.47 -0.32 22.34
C ARG A 131 29.62 -0.39 23.87
N PRO A 132 30.79 -0.75 24.44
CA PRO A 132 30.97 -0.83 25.90
C PRO A 132 30.88 0.51 26.64
N ASN A 133 30.94 1.64 25.92
CA ASN A 133 30.88 2.97 26.53
C ASN A 133 29.44 3.47 26.77
N TYR A 134 28.42 2.67 26.44
CA TYR A 134 27.02 3.05 26.53
C TYR A 134 26.18 1.98 27.21
N GLU A 135 25.07 2.40 27.80
CA GLU A 135 24.00 1.49 28.17
C GLU A 135 23.39 0.82 26.92
N SER A 136 22.59 -0.22 27.12
CA SER A 136 21.89 -0.90 26.02
C SER A 136 21.08 0.10 25.20
N PRO A 137 21.19 0.10 23.85
CA PRO A 137 20.41 1.00 23.01
C PRO A 137 18.91 0.87 23.28
N PRO A 138 18.11 1.95 23.08
CA PRO A 138 16.66 1.91 23.27
C PRO A 138 15.97 0.80 22.47
N GLY A 139 16.47 0.49 21.27
CA GLY A 139 16.00 -0.62 20.42
C GLY A 139 16.56 -1.99 20.80
N GLY A 140 17.17 -2.14 21.98
CA GLY A 140 17.58 -3.41 22.58
C GLY A 140 18.93 -3.96 22.12
N ALA A 141 19.44 -3.58 20.95
CA ALA A 141 20.69 -4.10 20.41
C ALA A 141 21.44 -3.11 19.51
N TRP A 142 22.67 -3.49 19.17
CA TRP A 142 23.49 -2.82 18.15
C TRP A 142 23.48 -3.63 16.85
N LEU A 143 23.20 -2.97 15.74
CA LEU A 143 23.44 -3.52 14.41
C LEU A 143 24.89 -3.29 14.04
N SER A 144 25.66 -4.36 13.83
CA SER A 144 27.09 -4.28 13.54
C SER A 144 27.43 -4.92 12.21
N LEU A 145 28.09 -4.17 11.34
CA LEU A 145 28.55 -4.59 10.01
C LEU A 145 30.07 -4.42 9.95
N LEU A 146 30.79 -5.53 9.94
CA LEU A 146 32.25 -5.55 10.12
C LEU A 146 32.98 -5.72 8.79
N GLY A 147 34.15 -5.10 8.67
CA GLY A 147 35.08 -5.29 7.55
C GLY A 147 34.56 -4.80 6.20
N CYS A 148 33.85 -3.69 6.15
CA CYS A 148 33.27 -3.17 4.90
C CYS A 148 34.37 -2.69 3.94
N ARG A 149 34.34 -3.17 2.68
CA ARG A 149 35.38 -2.93 1.66
C ARG A 149 34.85 -2.49 0.30
N GLN A 150 33.59 -2.05 0.24
CA GLN A 150 32.99 -1.57 -1.00
C GLN A 150 33.66 -0.27 -1.49
N ASN A 151 34.03 -0.21 -2.77
CA ASN A 151 34.70 0.94 -3.39
C ASN A 151 35.98 1.37 -2.65
N ASN A 152 35.98 2.56 -2.04
CA ASN A 152 37.14 3.13 -1.33
C ASN A 152 37.16 2.81 0.18
N LEU A 153 36.21 2.04 0.71
CA LEU A 153 36.15 1.67 2.13
C LEU A 153 37.33 0.78 2.53
N ARG A 154 37.96 1.09 3.67
CA ARG A 154 39.20 0.46 4.14
C ARG A 154 38.95 -0.52 5.29
N SER A 155 38.12 -1.54 5.04
CA SER A 155 37.76 -2.56 6.04
C SER A 155 37.17 -1.96 7.32
N VAL A 156 36.16 -1.10 7.15
CA VAL A 156 35.56 -0.35 8.26
C VAL A 156 34.51 -1.16 9.01
N ASP A 157 34.48 -0.98 10.33
CA ASP A 157 33.51 -1.59 11.23
C ASP A 157 32.44 -0.57 11.62
N LEU A 158 31.21 -0.81 11.18
CA LEU A 158 30.07 0.07 11.42
C LEU A 158 29.21 -0.50 12.55
N HIS A 159 28.97 0.32 13.58
CA HIS A 159 28.06 0.02 14.69
C HIS A 159 26.93 1.06 14.76
N ILE A 160 25.69 0.59 14.68
CA ILE A 160 24.47 1.42 14.70
C ILE A 160 23.64 1.03 15.94
N PRO A 161 23.37 1.96 16.87
CA PRO A 161 22.49 1.69 18.00
C PRO A 161 21.03 1.69 17.51
N LEU A 162 20.31 0.58 17.73
CA LEU A 162 18.91 0.48 17.33
C LEU A 162 18.01 1.34 18.23
N GLY A 163 16.89 1.81 17.69
CA GLY A 163 15.93 2.68 18.37
C GLY A 163 16.40 4.13 18.52
N THR A 164 17.25 4.60 17.59
CA THR A 164 17.81 5.97 17.63
C THR A 164 17.78 6.63 16.25
N LEU A 165 17.93 7.96 16.22
CA LEU A 165 18.21 8.73 15.00
C LEU A 165 19.72 8.78 14.76
N VAL A 166 20.20 8.03 13.76
CA VAL A 166 21.61 7.93 13.40
C VAL A 166 21.90 8.76 12.15
N CYS A 167 22.94 9.60 12.20
CA CYS A 167 23.37 10.42 11.08
C CYS A 167 24.74 9.98 10.57
N VAL A 168 24.85 9.67 9.29
CA VAL A 168 26.10 9.30 8.62
C VAL A 168 26.59 10.51 7.84
N THR A 169 27.75 11.02 8.23
CA THR A 169 28.29 12.31 7.79
C THR A 169 29.67 12.16 7.14
N GLY A 170 30.24 13.29 6.68
CA GLY A 170 31.57 13.35 6.08
C GLY A 170 31.57 13.71 4.59
N LEU A 171 32.74 13.95 4.01
CA LEU A 171 32.86 14.64 2.71
C LEU A 171 32.18 13.93 1.53
N SER A 172 31.84 14.67 0.48
CA SER A 172 31.33 14.10 -0.77
C SER A 172 32.38 13.18 -1.38
N GLY A 173 32.04 11.89 -1.58
CA GLY A 173 32.99 10.87 -2.01
C GLY A 173 33.82 10.22 -0.91
N SER A 174 33.53 10.45 0.38
CA SER A 174 34.23 9.77 1.49
C SER A 174 33.91 8.27 1.63
N GLY A 175 32.74 7.83 1.13
CA GLY A 175 32.30 6.42 1.17
C GLY A 175 30.93 6.18 1.82
N LYS A 176 30.19 7.23 2.21
CA LYS A 176 28.88 7.13 2.89
C LYS A 176 27.86 6.24 2.17
N SER A 177 27.58 6.51 0.89
CA SER A 177 26.62 5.73 0.09
C SER A 177 27.11 4.29 -0.14
N SER A 178 28.42 4.08 -0.35
CA SER A 178 29.03 2.75 -0.42
C SER A 178 28.78 1.94 0.86
N LEU A 179 28.89 2.59 2.03
CA LEU A 179 28.71 1.96 3.33
C LEU A 179 27.24 1.66 3.63
N ILE A 180 26.36 2.64 3.45
CA ILE A 180 24.96 2.54 3.89
C ILE A 180 24.07 1.91 2.82
N GLN A 181 24.10 2.39 1.57
CA GLN A 181 23.21 1.89 0.52
C GLN A 181 23.74 0.62 -0.13
N GLU A 182 24.99 0.63 -0.58
CA GLU A 182 25.54 -0.49 -1.37
C GLU A 182 25.94 -1.69 -0.49
N THR A 183 26.23 -1.47 0.79
CA THR A 183 26.64 -2.54 1.71
C THR A 183 25.56 -2.84 2.75
N LEU A 184 25.29 -1.92 3.70
CA LEU A 184 24.35 -2.17 4.81
C LEU A 184 22.92 -2.49 4.33
N ALA A 185 22.31 -1.62 3.51
CA ALA A 185 20.93 -1.78 3.04
C ALA A 185 20.74 -3.12 2.32
N ARG A 186 21.64 -3.42 1.37
CA ARG A 186 21.63 -4.69 0.62
C ARG A 186 21.87 -5.89 1.51
N ALA A 187 22.78 -5.81 2.49
CA ALA A 187 23.09 -6.91 3.40
C ALA A 187 21.89 -7.23 4.30
N VAL A 188 21.28 -6.21 4.91
CA VAL A 188 20.08 -6.34 5.74
C VAL A 188 18.89 -6.86 4.91
N ALA A 189 18.63 -6.27 3.74
CA ALA A 189 17.53 -6.69 2.87
C ALA A 189 17.67 -8.16 2.43
N ARG A 190 18.89 -8.58 2.08
CA ARG A 190 19.18 -9.97 1.68
C ARG A 190 19.06 -10.94 2.86
N HIS A 191 19.46 -10.53 4.06
CA HIS A 191 19.30 -11.33 5.28
C HIS A 191 17.80 -11.58 5.58
N LEU A 192 16.96 -10.55 5.47
CA LEU A 192 15.53 -10.63 5.78
C LEU A 192 14.71 -11.33 4.68
N ASN A 193 14.90 -10.93 3.42
CA ASN A 193 14.01 -11.35 2.31
C ASN A 193 14.60 -12.47 1.45
N ARG A 194 15.84 -12.92 1.71
CA ARG A 194 16.60 -13.92 0.93
C ARG A 194 16.70 -13.63 -0.58
N THR A 195 16.30 -12.43 -0.99
CA THR A 195 16.19 -11.95 -2.36
C THR A 195 16.65 -10.49 -2.35
N GLY A 196 17.38 -10.06 -3.38
CA GLY A 196 17.92 -8.70 -3.46
C GLY A 196 19.28 -8.64 -4.14
N GLU A 197 19.74 -7.42 -4.37
CA GLU A 197 21.05 -7.14 -4.95
C GLU A 197 22.19 -7.67 -4.07
N MET A 198 23.33 -7.98 -4.67
CA MET A 198 24.50 -8.42 -3.92
C MET A 198 25.05 -7.23 -3.11
N PRO A 199 25.19 -7.36 -1.78
CA PRO A 199 25.85 -6.32 -1.00
C PRO A 199 27.32 -6.21 -1.38
N GLY A 200 27.90 -5.02 -1.16
CA GLY A 200 29.34 -4.85 -1.20
C GLY A 200 30.07 -5.81 -0.24
N PRO A 201 31.38 -6.03 -0.40
CA PRO A 201 32.13 -6.97 0.42
C PRO A 201 32.20 -6.50 1.88
N PHE A 202 31.83 -7.39 2.80
CA PHE A 202 31.94 -7.24 4.26
C PHE A 202 32.27 -8.61 4.89
N ASP A 203 32.73 -8.62 6.15
CA ASP A 203 33.11 -9.86 6.85
C ASP A 203 31.95 -10.50 7.60
N SER A 204 31.21 -9.71 8.40
CA SER A 204 30.06 -10.22 9.14
C SER A 204 29.00 -9.15 9.42
N LEU A 205 27.76 -9.61 9.61
CA LEU A 205 26.61 -8.79 10.00
C LEU A 205 25.98 -9.43 11.24
N SER A 206 25.78 -8.64 12.31
CA SER A 206 25.20 -9.08 13.59
C SER A 206 24.22 -8.05 14.14
N GLY A 207 23.35 -8.46 15.08
CA GLY A 207 22.27 -7.62 15.62
C GLY A 207 20.96 -7.66 14.81
N MET A 208 20.84 -8.62 13.89
CA MET A 208 19.68 -8.78 13.01
C MET A 208 18.41 -9.28 13.71
N GLU A 209 18.55 -9.90 14.90
CA GLU A 209 17.41 -10.38 15.70
C GLU A 209 16.40 -9.25 15.92
N GLU A 210 16.87 -8.02 16.18
CA GLU A 210 16.03 -6.85 16.48
C GLU A 210 15.53 -6.08 15.25
N VAL A 211 15.86 -6.52 14.04
CA VAL A 211 15.43 -5.87 12.79
C VAL A 211 14.48 -6.79 12.02
N SER A 212 13.20 -6.42 11.96
CA SER A 212 12.16 -7.17 11.25
C SER A 212 12.00 -6.76 9.79
N ARG A 213 12.34 -5.51 9.46
CA ARG A 213 12.13 -4.90 8.15
C ARG A 213 13.17 -3.82 7.88
N VAL A 214 13.57 -3.67 6.62
CA VAL A 214 14.38 -2.54 6.15
C VAL A 214 13.63 -1.78 5.06
N ILE A 215 13.69 -0.46 5.11
CA ILE A 215 13.07 0.45 4.16
C ILE A 215 14.13 1.45 3.73
N THR A 216 14.42 1.48 2.43
CA THR A 216 15.32 2.47 1.84
C THR A 216 14.47 3.52 1.13
N VAL A 217 14.70 4.79 1.45
CA VAL A 217 14.01 5.93 0.84
C VAL A 217 15.03 6.78 0.09
N ASP A 218 15.06 6.62 -1.23
CA ASP A 218 15.90 7.37 -2.14
C ASP A 218 15.15 8.53 -2.82
N GLN A 219 15.90 9.36 -3.54
CA GLN A 219 15.39 10.50 -4.31
C GLN A 219 14.83 10.09 -5.69
N ASN A 220 14.79 8.80 -6.02
CA ASN A 220 14.26 8.36 -7.31
C ASN A 220 12.77 8.72 -7.43
N PRO A 221 12.26 9.07 -8.62
CA PRO A 221 10.85 9.37 -8.81
C PRO A 221 9.96 8.23 -8.32
N ILE A 222 8.83 8.56 -7.70
CA ILE A 222 7.84 7.57 -7.21
C ILE A 222 7.29 6.70 -8.35
N GLY A 223 7.16 7.29 -9.53
CA GLY A 223 6.73 6.61 -10.73
C GLY A 223 7.07 7.43 -11.96
N MET A 224 7.24 6.75 -13.08
CA MET A 224 7.61 7.36 -14.37
C MET A 224 6.40 7.74 -15.22
N THR A 225 5.18 7.63 -14.68
CA THR A 225 3.94 7.87 -15.43
C THR A 225 3.00 8.80 -14.69
N PRO A 226 2.13 9.56 -15.40
CA PRO A 226 1.11 10.39 -14.78
C PRO A 226 0.05 9.64 -13.96
N ALA A 227 -0.03 8.31 -14.10
CA ALA A 227 -0.90 7.47 -13.30
C ALA A 227 -0.45 7.38 -11.83
N SER A 228 0.85 7.54 -11.57
CA SER A 228 1.41 7.59 -10.23
C SER A 228 1.23 8.99 -9.64
N ASN A 229 0.73 9.07 -8.42
CA ASN A 229 0.48 10.33 -7.70
C ASN A 229 0.45 10.07 -6.18
N PRO A 230 0.46 11.11 -5.32
CA PRO A 230 0.45 10.93 -3.87
C PRO A 230 -0.72 10.05 -3.37
N ALA A 231 -1.91 10.18 -3.95
CA ALA A 231 -3.08 9.44 -3.51
C ALA A 231 -2.99 7.93 -3.83
N THR A 232 -2.46 7.57 -5.00
CA THR A 232 -2.26 6.17 -5.40
C THR A 232 -1.10 5.54 -4.64
N TYR A 233 -0.02 6.28 -4.40
CA TYR A 233 1.17 5.75 -3.73
C TYR A 233 0.93 5.46 -2.24
N THR A 234 0.23 6.36 -1.55
CA THR A 234 -0.16 6.16 -0.15
C THR A 234 -1.31 5.17 0.03
N GLY A 235 -1.97 4.75 -1.06
CA GLY A 235 -3.13 3.86 -1.04
C GLY A 235 -4.43 4.52 -0.58
N VAL A 236 -4.42 5.80 -0.20
CA VAL A 236 -5.63 6.53 0.22
C VAL A 236 -6.67 6.61 -0.91
N PHE A 237 -6.23 6.58 -2.17
CA PHE A 237 -7.12 6.61 -3.31
C PHE A 237 -8.08 5.41 -3.35
N ASP A 238 -7.66 4.23 -2.89
CA ASP A 238 -8.49 3.03 -2.86
C ASP A 238 -9.64 3.16 -1.87
N LEU A 239 -9.37 3.82 -0.74
CA LEU A 239 -10.37 4.14 0.27
C LEU A 239 -11.38 5.16 -0.27
N ILE A 240 -10.89 6.20 -0.97
CA ILE A 240 -11.73 7.20 -1.63
C ILE A 240 -12.61 6.53 -2.71
N ARG A 241 -12.06 5.69 -3.59
CA ARG A 241 -12.83 4.95 -4.59
C ARG A 241 -13.90 4.07 -3.95
N THR A 242 -13.56 3.41 -2.85
CA THR A 242 -14.53 2.59 -2.09
C THR A 242 -15.67 3.46 -1.55
N LEU A 243 -15.36 4.63 -0.97
CA LEU A 243 -16.35 5.59 -0.50
C LEU A 243 -17.31 6.02 -1.63
N PHE A 244 -16.78 6.37 -2.81
CA PHE A 244 -17.60 6.80 -3.95
C PHE A 244 -18.62 5.73 -4.40
N THR A 245 -18.31 4.44 -4.26
CA THR A 245 -19.28 3.36 -4.57
C THR A 245 -20.43 3.24 -3.57
N LYS A 246 -20.30 3.84 -2.40
CA LYS A 246 -21.34 3.82 -1.36
C LYS A 246 -22.34 4.96 -1.49
N LEU A 247 -22.08 5.92 -2.37
CA LEU A 247 -22.96 7.06 -2.63
C LEU A 247 -24.25 6.61 -3.34
N PRO A 248 -25.38 7.30 -3.11
CA PRO A 248 -26.67 6.94 -3.70
C PRO A 248 -26.59 6.80 -5.22
N ASP A 249 -26.10 7.82 -5.92
CA ASP A 249 -26.00 7.83 -7.39
C ASP A 249 -25.15 6.67 -7.93
N ALA A 250 -24.07 6.32 -7.23
CA ALA A 250 -23.21 5.21 -7.60
C ALA A 250 -23.91 3.86 -7.37
N LYS A 251 -24.67 3.71 -6.29
CA LYS A 251 -25.46 2.50 -6.01
C LYS A 251 -26.53 2.28 -7.07
N VAL A 252 -27.28 3.33 -7.39
CA VAL A 252 -28.35 3.34 -8.40
C VAL A 252 -27.81 2.89 -9.76
N ARG A 253 -26.62 3.37 -10.14
CA ARG A 253 -25.96 3.00 -11.40
C ARG A 253 -25.10 1.74 -11.33
N GLY A 254 -25.04 1.07 -10.18
CA GLY A 254 -24.32 -0.19 -9.99
C GLY A 254 -22.79 -0.06 -10.03
N TYR A 255 -22.26 1.16 -9.85
CA TYR A 255 -20.83 1.44 -9.98
C TYR A 255 -20.00 0.75 -8.88
N LYS A 256 -18.91 0.10 -9.30
CA LYS A 256 -17.94 -0.59 -8.45
C LYS A 256 -16.63 0.22 -8.37
N PRO A 257 -15.67 -0.12 -7.48
CA PRO A 257 -14.45 0.67 -7.33
C PRO A 257 -13.61 0.77 -8.61
N GLY A 258 -13.81 -0.17 -9.55
CA GLY A 258 -13.20 -0.14 -10.89
C GLY A 258 -13.69 1.02 -11.77
N ARG A 259 -14.96 1.44 -11.66
CA ARG A 259 -15.48 2.60 -12.42
C ARG A 259 -14.77 3.89 -12.01
N PHE A 260 -14.47 4.02 -10.72
CA PHE A 260 -13.77 5.16 -10.14
C PHE A 260 -12.24 5.05 -10.26
N SER A 261 -11.71 4.07 -10.99
CA SER A 261 -10.27 3.93 -11.22
C SER A 261 -9.89 4.50 -12.58
N PHE A 262 -9.08 5.55 -12.63
CA PHE A 262 -8.54 6.06 -13.90
C PHE A 262 -7.62 5.03 -14.61
N ASN A 263 -7.04 4.07 -13.88
CA ASN A 263 -6.21 3.00 -14.44
C ASN A 263 -6.99 1.83 -15.08
N ARG A 264 -8.33 1.83 -15.07
CA ARG A 264 -9.14 0.72 -15.60
C ARG A 264 -10.18 1.25 -16.57
N ALA A 265 -10.39 0.50 -17.66
CA ALA A 265 -11.45 0.80 -18.61
C ALA A 265 -12.83 0.81 -17.94
N GLY A 266 -13.72 1.65 -18.47
CA GLY A 266 -15.11 1.77 -18.03
C GLY A 266 -15.50 3.17 -17.57
N GLY A 267 -14.80 3.73 -16.56
CA GLY A 267 -15.09 5.10 -16.09
C GLY A 267 -14.05 6.15 -16.43
N ARG A 268 -12.84 5.71 -16.83
CA ARG A 268 -11.77 6.61 -17.27
C ARG A 268 -12.11 7.26 -18.62
N CYS A 269 -11.38 8.31 -18.95
CA CYS A 269 -11.36 8.84 -20.32
C CYS A 269 -10.54 7.89 -21.20
N GLU A 270 -11.16 7.30 -22.23
CA GLU A 270 -10.46 6.35 -23.11
C GLU A 270 -9.45 7.04 -24.04
N ASP A 271 -9.70 8.29 -24.45
CA ASP A 271 -8.81 9.03 -25.36
C ASP A 271 -7.41 9.29 -24.81
N CYS A 272 -7.27 9.39 -23.49
CA CYS A 272 -5.97 9.49 -22.80
C CYS A 272 -5.70 8.29 -21.89
N GLU A 273 -6.49 7.22 -22.02
CA GLU A 273 -6.43 6.02 -21.20
C GLU A 273 -6.42 6.29 -19.68
N GLY A 274 -7.04 7.39 -19.25
CA GLY A 274 -7.10 7.83 -17.86
C GLY A 274 -5.88 8.58 -17.33
N LEU A 275 -4.86 8.84 -18.15
CA LEU A 275 -3.69 9.63 -17.75
C LEU A 275 -4.04 11.12 -17.57
N GLY A 276 -5.06 11.60 -18.28
CA GLY A 276 -5.44 13.03 -18.32
C GLY A 276 -4.51 13.87 -19.20
N GLN A 277 -3.41 13.29 -19.67
CA GLN A 277 -2.43 13.88 -20.57
C GLN A 277 -2.11 12.89 -21.69
N LYS A 278 -1.72 13.40 -22.85
CA LYS A 278 -1.19 12.65 -23.99
C LYS A 278 0.30 12.95 -24.11
N LYS A 279 1.10 11.91 -24.32
CA LYS A 279 2.53 12.04 -24.55
C LYS A 279 2.75 12.37 -26.03
N ILE A 280 3.43 13.48 -26.30
CA ILE A 280 3.87 13.87 -27.65
C ILE A 280 5.35 13.54 -27.75
N GLU A 281 5.68 12.64 -28.67
CA GLU A 281 7.07 12.30 -28.96
C GLU A 281 7.72 13.41 -29.78
N MET A 282 8.91 13.82 -29.35
CA MET A 282 9.68 14.89 -29.98
C MET A 282 11.02 14.34 -30.47
N HIS A 283 11.38 14.57 -31.73
CA HIS A 283 12.56 13.92 -32.33
C HIS A 283 13.91 14.39 -31.74
N PHE A 284 14.00 15.63 -31.26
CA PHE A 284 15.25 16.24 -30.79
C PHE A 284 15.16 16.83 -29.37
N LEU A 285 13.97 16.86 -28.80
CA LEU A 285 13.70 17.37 -27.46
C LEU A 285 13.11 16.23 -26.61
N PRO A 286 13.19 16.31 -25.28
CA PRO A 286 12.48 15.38 -24.41
C PRO A 286 10.98 15.38 -24.72
N ASP A 287 10.36 14.20 -24.65
CA ASP A 287 8.92 14.05 -24.87
C ASP A 287 8.12 14.95 -23.93
N VAL A 288 7.04 15.52 -24.46
CA VAL A 288 6.22 16.49 -23.72
C VAL A 288 4.85 15.88 -23.44
N TRP A 289 4.36 16.09 -22.22
CA TRP A 289 3.01 15.71 -21.83
C TRP A 289 2.07 16.89 -22.02
N VAL A 290 1.05 16.73 -22.85
CA VAL A 290 0.03 17.76 -23.12
C VAL A 290 -1.29 17.32 -22.52
N THR A 291 -2.04 18.25 -21.94
CA THR A 291 -3.37 17.98 -21.36
C THR A 291 -4.30 17.38 -22.42
N CYS A 292 -5.08 16.37 -22.06
CA CYS A 292 -6.02 15.72 -22.97
C CYS A 292 -7.18 16.66 -23.32
N ASP A 293 -7.45 16.84 -24.62
CA ASP A 293 -8.52 17.72 -25.11
C ASP A 293 -9.94 17.22 -24.79
N THR A 294 -10.11 15.91 -24.59
CA THR A 294 -11.43 15.29 -24.38
C THR A 294 -11.91 15.41 -22.94
N CYS A 295 -11.03 15.18 -21.97
CA CYS A 295 -11.37 15.24 -20.56
C CYS A 295 -10.81 16.49 -19.85
N HIS A 296 -10.05 17.33 -20.56
CA HIS A 296 -9.37 18.51 -20.01
C HIS A 296 -8.61 18.21 -18.72
N GLY A 297 -7.88 17.10 -18.70
CA GLY A 297 -7.11 16.65 -17.52
C GLY A 297 -7.92 15.97 -16.42
N ARG A 298 -9.25 15.85 -16.53
CA ARG A 298 -10.10 15.23 -15.49
C ARG A 298 -9.97 13.72 -15.38
N ARG A 299 -9.33 13.03 -16.33
CA ARG A 299 -9.06 11.57 -16.34
C ARG A 299 -10.29 10.64 -16.44
N TYR A 300 -11.50 11.16 -16.32
CA TYR A 300 -12.75 10.38 -16.30
C TYR A 300 -13.76 10.84 -17.35
N ASN A 301 -14.69 9.96 -17.71
CA ASN A 301 -15.85 10.31 -18.53
C ASN A 301 -16.93 11.05 -17.71
N GLN A 302 -17.82 11.76 -18.40
CA GLN A 302 -18.81 12.65 -17.78
C GLN A 302 -19.80 11.90 -16.87
N GLU A 303 -20.16 10.67 -17.23
CA GLU A 303 -21.04 9.80 -16.44
C GLU A 303 -20.46 9.48 -15.06
N THR A 304 -19.14 9.24 -14.98
CA THR A 304 -18.43 8.97 -13.72
C THR A 304 -18.31 10.23 -12.88
N LEU A 305 -18.10 11.38 -13.52
CA LEU A 305 -18.00 12.69 -12.86
C LEU A 305 -19.34 13.21 -12.29
N ALA A 306 -20.47 12.65 -12.73
CA ALA A 306 -21.77 13.01 -12.20
C ALA A 306 -21.95 12.59 -10.73
N VAL A 307 -21.26 11.54 -10.27
CA VAL A 307 -21.31 11.09 -8.88
C VAL A 307 -20.48 12.02 -8.00
N LYS A 308 -21.10 12.62 -6.99
CA LYS A 308 -20.47 13.63 -6.13
C LYS A 308 -20.54 13.29 -4.64
N TYR A 309 -19.44 13.51 -3.92
CA TYR A 309 -19.38 13.50 -2.46
C TYR A 309 -19.25 14.93 -1.95
N LYS A 310 -20.20 15.41 -1.13
CA LYS A 310 -20.24 16.80 -0.62
C LYS A 310 -19.99 17.83 -1.74
N GLY A 311 -20.64 17.64 -2.89
CA GLY A 311 -20.51 18.52 -4.06
C GLY A 311 -19.30 18.28 -4.98
N ASN A 312 -18.33 17.44 -4.56
CA ASN A 312 -17.11 17.17 -5.32
C ASN A 312 -17.17 15.83 -6.07
N SER A 313 -16.88 15.84 -7.37
CA SER A 313 -16.67 14.60 -8.13
C SER A 313 -15.33 13.96 -7.78
N ILE A 314 -15.08 12.73 -8.25
CA ILE A 314 -13.80 12.07 -7.98
C ILE A 314 -12.60 12.80 -8.59
N ALA A 315 -12.77 13.46 -9.74
CA ALA A 315 -11.72 14.29 -10.33
C ALA A 315 -11.49 15.57 -9.53
N ASP A 316 -12.56 16.18 -9.00
CA ASP A 316 -12.44 17.37 -8.15
C ASP A 316 -11.67 17.02 -6.86
N VAL A 317 -11.96 15.86 -6.25
CA VAL A 317 -11.21 15.35 -5.09
C VAL A 317 -9.72 15.16 -5.41
N LEU A 318 -9.37 14.65 -6.58
CA LEU A 318 -7.97 14.53 -7.00
C LEU A 318 -7.28 15.90 -7.21
N ASN A 319 -8.03 16.96 -7.49
CA ASN A 319 -7.51 18.32 -7.67
C ASN A 319 -7.45 19.15 -6.36
N LEU A 320 -8.07 18.67 -5.29
CA LEU A 320 -7.93 19.27 -3.96
C LEU A 320 -6.48 19.15 -3.48
N SER A 321 -6.03 20.17 -2.74
CA SER A 321 -4.79 20.03 -1.98
C SER A 321 -4.98 18.99 -0.88
N ILE A 322 -3.89 18.37 -0.41
CA ILE A 322 -3.94 17.39 0.68
C ILE A 322 -4.57 18.01 1.93
N GLY A 323 -4.28 19.27 2.25
CA GLY A 323 -4.93 19.99 3.35
C GLY A 323 -6.45 20.12 3.17
N GLN A 324 -6.92 20.52 1.98
CA GLN A 324 -8.36 20.60 1.67
C GLN A 324 -9.04 19.23 1.70
N ALA A 325 -8.35 18.18 1.24
CA ALA A 325 -8.84 16.82 1.30
C ALA A 325 -8.94 16.33 2.75
N LEU A 326 -7.98 16.69 3.60
CA LEU A 326 -7.99 16.39 5.03
C LEU A 326 -9.21 17.00 5.72
N GLU A 327 -9.56 18.25 5.40
CA GLU A 327 -10.79 18.89 5.88
C GLU A 327 -12.04 18.17 5.36
N LEU A 328 -12.10 17.86 4.06
CA LEU A 328 -13.25 17.22 3.42
C LEU A 328 -13.57 15.85 4.04
N PHE A 329 -12.53 15.06 4.32
CA PHE A 329 -12.59 13.70 4.84
C PHE A 329 -12.28 13.58 6.34
N GLY A 330 -12.27 14.70 7.08
CA GLY A 330 -11.92 14.72 8.51
C GLY A 330 -12.79 13.85 9.41
N ASN A 331 -14.00 13.50 8.94
CA ASN A 331 -14.93 12.60 9.62
C ASN A 331 -14.76 11.12 9.23
N ILE A 332 -13.75 10.75 8.44
CA ILE A 332 -13.49 9.37 8.00
C ILE A 332 -12.07 8.97 8.40
N PRO A 333 -11.86 8.35 9.59
CA PRO A 333 -10.54 8.08 10.16
C PRO A 333 -9.58 7.34 9.24
N LYS A 334 -10.11 6.35 8.50
CA LYS A 334 -9.31 5.56 7.55
C LYS A 334 -8.71 6.39 6.43
N ILE A 335 -9.38 7.47 6.02
CA ILE A 335 -8.89 8.41 5.00
C ILE A 335 -8.11 9.54 5.66
N ARG A 336 -8.57 10.04 6.81
CA ARG A 336 -7.94 11.12 7.58
C ARG A 336 -6.49 10.79 7.96
N ALA A 337 -6.20 9.58 8.44
CA ALA A 337 -4.87 9.24 8.92
C ALA A 337 -3.77 9.36 7.84
N PRO A 338 -3.88 8.71 6.66
CA PRO A 338 -2.90 8.90 5.58
C PRO A 338 -2.75 10.36 5.13
N LEU A 339 -3.85 11.12 5.08
CA LEU A 339 -3.82 12.54 4.70
C LEU A 339 -3.15 13.42 5.75
N ALA A 340 -3.38 13.13 7.04
CA ALA A 340 -2.75 13.84 8.15
C ALA A 340 -1.23 13.61 8.16
N THR A 341 -0.78 12.40 7.86
CA THR A 341 0.66 12.09 7.71
C THR A 341 1.29 12.87 6.57
N LEU A 342 0.63 12.93 5.41
CA LEU A 342 1.11 13.75 4.27
C LEU A 342 1.14 15.25 4.61
N ALA A 343 0.16 15.75 5.34
CA ALA A 343 0.14 17.14 5.78
C ALA A 343 1.26 17.42 6.81
N ALA A 344 1.48 16.52 7.77
CA ALA A 344 2.47 16.67 8.83
C ALA A 344 3.92 16.73 8.31
N ILE A 345 4.20 16.07 7.20
CA ILE A 345 5.51 16.12 6.53
C ILE A 345 5.66 17.35 5.60
N GLY A 346 4.68 18.26 5.60
CA GLY A 346 4.70 19.52 4.85
C GLY A 346 4.27 19.38 3.39
N LEU A 347 3.39 18.43 3.04
CA LEU A 347 2.86 18.27 1.67
C LEU A 347 1.38 18.68 1.56
N ASP A 348 0.87 19.47 2.49
CA ASP A 348 -0.52 19.94 2.54
C ASP A 348 -0.94 20.76 1.30
N TYR A 349 0.02 21.42 0.63
CA TYR A 349 -0.19 22.20 -0.59
C TYR A 349 -0.31 21.36 -1.87
N LEU A 350 0.28 20.15 -1.89
CA LEU A 350 0.27 19.28 -3.07
C LEU A 350 -1.14 18.77 -3.34
N THR A 351 -1.49 18.57 -4.61
CA THR A 351 -2.77 17.95 -4.95
C THR A 351 -2.68 16.43 -4.89
N LEU A 352 -3.78 15.79 -4.50
CA LEU A 352 -3.86 14.34 -4.39
C LEU A 352 -3.53 13.62 -5.71
N GLY A 353 -3.94 14.21 -6.83
CA GLY A 353 -3.77 13.69 -8.19
C GLY A 353 -2.54 14.19 -8.93
N GLN A 354 -1.68 15.00 -8.30
CA GLN A 354 -0.47 15.54 -8.94
C GLN A 354 0.39 14.42 -9.50
N SER A 355 0.80 14.55 -10.75
CA SER A 355 1.62 13.53 -11.42
C SER A 355 2.95 13.34 -10.69
N ALA A 356 3.34 12.09 -10.46
CA ALA A 356 4.64 11.76 -9.89
C ALA A 356 5.80 12.26 -10.74
N THR A 357 5.61 12.44 -12.06
CA THR A 357 6.62 13.00 -12.97
C THR A 357 6.84 14.49 -12.79
N THR A 358 5.91 15.17 -12.12
CA THR A 358 5.96 16.62 -11.83
C THR A 358 6.36 16.93 -10.39
N LEU A 359 6.59 15.89 -9.58
CA LEU A 359 7.06 16.07 -8.21
C LEU A 359 8.57 16.32 -8.19
N SER A 360 9.01 17.21 -7.31
CA SER A 360 10.43 17.36 -7.02
C SER A 360 10.99 16.11 -6.33
N GLY A 361 12.32 15.95 -6.31
CA GLY A 361 12.97 14.84 -5.61
C GLY A 361 12.58 14.78 -4.13
N GLY A 362 12.61 15.93 -3.45
CA GLY A 362 12.22 16.05 -2.04
C GLY A 362 10.72 15.84 -1.79
N GLU A 363 9.83 16.26 -2.69
CA GLU A 363 8.40 15.92 -2.62
C GLU A 363 8.17 14.41 -2.76
N ALA A 364 8.84 13.79 -3.74
CA ALA A 364 8.75 12.36 -3.98
C ALA A 364 9.22 11.54 -2.77
N GLN A 365 10.35 11.94 -2.18
CA GLN A 365 10.88 11.32 -0.97
C GLN A 365 9.93 11.42 0.22
N ARG A 366 9.33 12.61 0.45
CA ARG A 366 8.37 12.82 1.54
C ARG A 366 7.09 12.02 1.36
N VAL A 367 6.57 11.87 0.14
CA VAL A 367 5.41 10.99 -0.13
C VAL A 367 5.77 9.53 0.14
N LYS A 368 6.99 9.08 -0.18
CA LYS A 368 7.45 7.72 0.18
C LYS A 368 7.48 7.51 1.68
N LEU A 369 8.06 8.47 2.41
CA LEU A 369 8.13 8.42 3.87
C LEU A 369 6.72 8.40 4.49
N ALA A 370 5.80 9.25 4.01
CA ALA A 370 4.42 9.29 4.46
C ALA A 370 3.67 7.96 4.21
N ALA A 371 3.93 7.30 3.08
CA ALA A 371 3.33 6.00 2.78
C ALA A 371 3.81 4.89 3.73
N GLU A 372 5.04 4.96 4.22
CA GLU A 372 5.56 3.99 5.19
C GLU A 372 5.06 4.28 6.62
N LEU A 373 4.96 5.55 7.00
CA LEU A 373 4.35 5.98 8.27
C LEU A 373 2.87 5.57 8.41
N ALA A 374 2.15 5.48 7.29
CA ALA A 374 0.76 5.05 7.29
C ALA A 374 0.59 3.53 7.50
N LYS A 375 1.67 2.74 7.44
CA LYS A 375 1.60 1.29 7.62
C LYS A 375 1.69 0.92 9.10
N PRO A 376 1.10 -0.23 9.51
CA PRO A 376 1.23 -0.72 10.87
C PRO A 376 2.70 -0.88 11.26
N ASN A 377 3.07 -0.32 12.41
CA ASN A 377 4.43 -0.34 12.89
C ASN A 377 4.71 -1.57 13.77
N SER A 378 5.85 -2.21 13.56
CA SER A 378 6.36 -3.32 14.39
C SER A 378 7.34 -2.86 15.47
N GLY A 379 7.76 -1.59 15.45
CA GLY A 379 8.82 -1.02 16.30
C GLY A 379 10.20 -1.58 16.02
N ARG A 380 10.38 -2.37 14.95
CA ARG A 380 11.62 -3.08 14.60
C ARG A 380 11.96 -2.87 13.13
N THR A 381 11.73 -1.67 12.62
CA THR A 381 12.01 -1.30 11.22
C THR A 381 13.24 -0.40 11.15
N LEU A 382 14.14 -0.71 10.22
CA LEU A 382 15.30 0.09 9.88
C LEU A 382 14.99 0.98 8.67
N TYR A 383 14.89 2.29 8.88
CA TYR A 383 14.73 3.27 7.81
C TYR A 383 16.10 3.80 7.40
N LEU A 384 16.41 3.76 6.10
CA LEU A 384 17.65 4.28 5.52
C LEU A 384 17.27 5.38 4.53
N LEU A 385 17.63 6.63 4.82
CA LEU A 385 17.32 7.80 4.01
C LEU A 385 18.59 8.43 3.46
N ASP A 386 18.55 8.80 2.18
CA ASP A 386 19.65 9.47 1.50
C ASP A 386 19.33 10.95 1.29
N GLU A 387 20.11 11.81 1.93
CA GLU A 387 20.03 13.27 1.88
C GLU A 387 18.58 13.80 1.86
N PRO A 388 17.75 13.45 2.85
CA PRO A 388 16.32 13.78 2.86
C PRO A 388 16.01 15.28 2.97
N THR A 389 17.00 16.12 3.24
CA THR A 389 16.86 17.59 3.24
C THR A 389 17.13 18.26 1.90
N THR A 390 17.51 17.50 0.87
CA THR A 390 17.67 18.03 -0.48
C THR A 390 16.37 18.70 -0.95
N GLY A 391 16.44 19.94 -1.43
CA GLY A 391 15.24 20.65 -1.87
C GLY A 391 14.39 21.26 -0.76
N LEU A 392 14.82 21.25 0.51
CA LEU A 392 13.98 21.68 1.64
C LEU A 392 14.45 23.00 2.26
N HIS A 393 13.49 23.91 2.44
CA HIS A 393 13.65 25.09 3.28
C HIS A 393 13.78 24.70 4.77
N PHE A 394 14.39 25.56 5.59
CA PHE A 394 14.63 25.31 7.03
C PHE A 394 13.37 24.87 7.81
N ASP A 395 12.23 25.49 7.51
CA ASP A 395 10.94 25.15 8.12
C ASP A 395 10.45 23.74 7.75
N ASP A 396 10.72 23.30 6.52
CA ASP A 396 10.37 21.94 6.08
C ASP A 396 11.32 20.90 6.66
N ILE A 397 12.59 21.25 6.91
CA ILE A 397 13.53 20.40 7.67
C ILE A 397 13.00 20.17 9.09
N ALA A 398 12.47 21.20 9.76
CA ALA A 398 11.87 21.05 11.08
C ALA A 398 10.68 20.08 11.08
N LYS A 399 9.78 20.20 10.09
CA LYS A 399 8.65 19.26 9.91
C LYS A 399 9.12 17.84 9.63
N LEU A 400 10.14 17.67 8.79
CA LEU A 400 10.74 16.37 8.49
C LEU A 400 11.32 15.74 9.76
N LEU A 401 12.10 16.49 10.55
CA LEU A 401 12.70 16.01 11.80
C LEU A 401 11.65 15.60 12.82
N LYS A 402 10.53 16.33 12.92
CA LYS A 402 9.38 15.94 13.76
C LYS A 402 8.83 14.56 13.39
N VAL A 403 8.76 14.28 12.09
CA VAL A 403 8.28 13.00 11.57
C VAL A 403 9.32 11.89 11.77
N LEU A 404 10.60 12.14 11.51
CA LEU A 404 11.67 11.16 11.73
C LEU A 404 11.80 10.78 13.21
N ASN A 405 11.71 11.75 14.12
CA ASN A 405 11.71 11.48 15.55
C ASN A 405 10.49 10.67 15.99
N SER A 406 9.31 10.90 15.40
CA SER A 406 8.13 10.06 15.66
C SER A 406 8.38 8.58 15.31
N LEU A 407 9.07 8.29 14.19
CA LEU A 407 9.43 6.91 13.86
C LEU A 407 10.32 6.28 14.93
N VAL A 408 11.29 7.03 15.44
CA VAL A 408 12.23 6.58 16.48
C VAL A 408 11.52 6.34 17.81
N GLU A 409 10.61 7.23 18.23
CA GLU A 409 9.81 7.06 19.45
C GLU A 409 8.94 5.81 19.42
N GLN A 410 8.52 5.38 18.24
CA GLN A 410 7.78 4.13 18.08
C GLN A 410 8.70 2.89 18.05
N GLY A 411 9.97 3.01 18.43
CA GLY A 411 10.97 1.94 18.53
C GLY A 411 11.80 1.70 17.27
N ASN A 412 11.50 2.37 16.15
CA ASN A 412 12.25 2.15 14.90
C ASN A 412 13.64 2.78 14.94
N THR A 413 14.49 2.37 14.01
CA THR A 413 15.80 2.99 13.81
C THR A 413 15.79 3.78 12.52
N VAL A 414 16.24 5.03 12.56
CA VAL A 414 16.31 5.89 11.38
C VAL A 414 17.78 6.25 11.15
N VAL A 415 18.32 5.85 10.01
CA VAL A 415 19.67 6.20 9.56
C VAL A 415 19.56 7.15 8.39
N VAL A 416 20.11 8.35 8.53
CA VAL A 416 20.13 9.38 7.49
C VAL A 416 21.56 9.61 7.02
N ILE A 417 21.78 9.68 5.71
CA ILE A 417 23.01 10.26 5.14
C ILE A 417 22.76 11.74 4.98
N GLU A 418 23.55 12.59 5.64
CA GLU A 418 23.29 14.03 5.64
C GLU A 418 24.55 14.89 5.68
N HIS A 419 24.37 16.11 5.17
CA HIS A 419 25.33 17.21 5.20
C HIS A 419 24.79 18.43 5.92
N ASN A 420 23.48 18.53 6.10
CA ASN A 420 22.85 19.65 6.75
C ASN A 420 23.09 19.62 8.28
N LEU A 421 23.76 20.65 8.80
CA LEU A 421 24.10 20.77 10.22
C LEU A 421 22.87 20.82 11.13
N ASP A 422 21.73 21.30 10.64
CA ASP A 422 20.48 21.31 11.40
C ASP A 422 19.95 19.90 11.64
N VAL A 423 20.16 18.94 10.72
CA VAL A 423 19.81 17.54 10.97
C VAL A 423 20.85 16.89 11.87
N ILE A 424 22.13 17.09 11.56
CA ILE A 424 23.26 16.46 12.27
C ILE A 424 23.22 16.80 13.77
N LYS A 425 22.94 18.06 14.14
CA LYS A 425 22.85 18.48 15.54
C LYS A 425 21.67 17.86 16.30
N THR A 426 20.63 17.42 15.60
CA THR A 426 19.46 16.76 16.22
C THR A 426 19.59 15.25 16.35
N ALA A 427 20.60 14.64 15.71
CA ALA A 427 20.83 13.20 15.77
C ALA A 427 21.16 12.73 17.21
N ASP A 428 20.86 11.47 17.49
CA ASP A 428 21.29 10.79 18.73
C ASP A 428 22.70 10.23 18.58
N TRP A 429 23.06 9.81 17.37
CA TRP A 429 24.32 9.16 17.05
C TRP A 429 24.85 9.64 15.71
N ILE A 430 26.15 9.89 15.63
CA ILE A 430 26.85 10.28 14.40
C ILE A 430 27.91 9.23 14.08
N VAL A 431 28.00 8.89 12.79
CA VAL A 431 29.14 8.18 12.20
C VAL A 431 29.74 9.09 11.14
N ASP A 432 30.92 9.64 11.39
CA ASP A 432 31.62 10.51 10.44
C ASP A 432 32.61 9.70 9.60
N VAL A 433 32.49 9.79 8.27
CA VAL A 433 33.28 9.03 7.30
C VAL A 433 34.22 9.96 6.54
N GLY A 434 35.53 9.67 6.58
CA GLY A 434 36.55 10.53 5.99
C GLY A 434 37.94 9.90 6.07
N PRO A 435 39.01 10.67 6.37
CA PRO A 435 39.03 12.12 6.64
C PRO A 435 38.92 12.99 5.38
N GLU A 436 39.25 12.45 4.20
CA GLU A 436 39.13 13.12 2.92
C GLU A 436 38.18 12.38 1.96
N ALA A 437 38.00 12.89 0.75
CA ALA A 437 37.22 12.25 -0.31
C ALA A 437 38.07 11.28 -1.15
N GLY A 438 37.41 10.33 -1.82
CA GLY A 438 38.04 9.40 -2.76
C GLY A 438 39.08 8.51 -2.09
N ILE A 439 40.28 8.44 -2.66
CA ILE A 439 41.37 7.60 -2.13
C ILE A 439 41.78 8.04 -0.71
N GLY A 440 41.63 9.33 -0.37
CA GLY A 440 41.93 9.84 0.98
C GLY A 440 40.84 9.55 2.02
N GLY A 441 39.72 8.95 1.61
CA GLY A 441 38.60 8.60 2.48
C GLY A 441 38.54 7.12 2.85
N GLY A 442 37.32 6.68 3.16
CA GLY A 442 36.99 5.28 3.40
C GLY A 442 37.30 4.79 4.81
N LEU A 443 37.50 5.67 5.78
CA LEU A 443 37.66 5.38 7.19
C LEU A 443 36.52 6.03 7.99
N ILE A 444 36.18 5.45 9.13
CA ILE A 444 35.37 6.13 10.14
C ILE A 444 36.32 6.98 10.98
N VAL A 445 36.06 8.29 11.08
CA VAL A 445 36.97 9.25 11.73
C VAL A 445 36.50 9.70 13.10
N ALA A 446 35.19 9.67 13.34
CA ALA A 446 34.57 9.96 14.62
C ALA A 446 33.24 9.23 14.75
N VAL A 447 32.91 8.82 15.98
CA VAL A 447 31.66 8.12 16.31
C VAL A 447 31.19 8.56 17.70
N GLY A 448 29.90 8.82 17.86
CA GLY A 448 29.33 9.17 19.15
C GLY A 448 28.10 10.07 19.04
N THR A 449 27.66 10.62 20.17
CA THR A 449 26.74 11.75 20.20
C THR A 449 27.34 12.99 19.51
N PRO A 450 26.52 13.95 19.05
CA PRO A 450 27.01 15.22 18.49
C PRO A 450 28.08 15.90 19.33
N GLU A 451 27.90 15.93 20.65
CA GLU A 451 28.83 16.53 21.60
C GLU A 451 30.18 15.77 21.67
N GLU A 452 30.16 14.45 21.60
CA GLU A 452 31.38 13.62 21.61
C GLU A 452 32.16 13.72 20.30
N VAL A 453 31.49 13.82 19.16
CA VAL A 453 32.15 14.04 17.86
C VAL A 453 32.87 15.38 17.84
N VAL A 454 32.30 16.44 18.43
CA VAL A 454 32.98 17.72 18.65
C VAL A 454 34.21 17.56 19.54
N ALA A 455 34.09 16.84 20.66
CA ALA A 455 35.21 16.59 21.57
C ALA A 455 36.36 15.79 20.91
N GLN A 456 36.02 14.81 20.06
CA GLN A 456 36.99 14.04 19.27
C GLN A 456 37.73 14.92 18.25
N ALA A 457 37.02 15.85 17.59
CA ALA A 457 37.61 16.82 16.68
C ALA A 457 38.58 17.79 17.40
N ASP A 458 38.21 18.29 18.58
CA ASP A 458 39.11 19.13 19.40
C ASP A 458 40.38 18.38 19.83
N GLY A 459 40.27 17.07 20.10
CA GLY A 459 41.38 16.19 20.42
C GLY A 459 42.44 16.11 19.31
N TYR A 460 42.04 16.21 18.04
CA TYR A 460 42.94 16.30 16.88
C TYR A 460 43.73 17.62 16.86
N GLY A 461 43.07 18.74 17.15
CA GLY A 461 43.71 20.08 17.19
C GLY A 461 44.80 20.21 18.27
N GLY A 462 44.73 19.39 19.32
CA GLY A 462 45.76 19.29 20.36
C GLY A 462 47.05 18.57 19.92
N SER A 463 46.98 17.73 18.87
CA SER A 463 48.10 16.97 18.31
C SER A 463 48.59 17.55 16.98
N GLY A 464 49.14 18.76 17.01
CA GLY A 464 50.07 19.25 16.00
C GLY A 464 49.47 19.85 14.71
N THR A 465 49.34 21.17 14.70
CA THR A 465 49.82 22.06 13.61
C THR A 465 49.64 23.51 14.05
N SER A 466 50.66 24.07 14.72
CA SER A 466 50.77 25.52 14.90
C SER A 466 51.46 26.13 13.70
N ASN A 467 50.67 26.65 12.75
CA ASN A 467 51.15 27.64 11.80
C ASN A 467 50.62 29.02 12.23
N GLY A 468 51.42 29.79 12.97
CA GLY A 468 51.09 31.18 13.27
C GLY A 468 51.65 31.74 14.58
N LYS A 469 52.89 32.24 14.52
CA LYS A 469 53.50 33.33 15.32
C LYS A 469 52.97 33.60 16.75
N GLY A 470 53.73 33.10 17.72
CA GLY A 470 54.26 33.88 18.86
C GLY A 470 53.27 34.56 19.81
N ARG A 471 53.01 33.92 20.96
CA ARG A 471 52.83 34.64 22.23
C ARG A 471 53.17 33.76 23.43
N LYS A 472 54.22 34.15 24.17
CA LYS A 472 54.61 33.54 25.45
C LYS A 472 53.57 33.89 26.52
N GLY A 473 53.02 32.89 27.19
CA GLY A 473 52.14 33.04 28.36
C GLY A 473 52.12 31.76 29.19
N SER A 474 52.20 31.91 30.51
CA SER A 474 52.61 30.92 31.51
C SER A 474 51.65 29.74 31.73
N ARG A 475 52.22 28.59 32.12
CA ARG A 475 51.59 27.29 32.38
C ARG A 475 50.76 27.26 33.68
N SER A 476 49.65 26.53 33.65
CA SER A 476 49.20 25.68 34.76
C SER A 476 48.82 24.30 34.23
N LYS A 477 49.50 23.26 34.72
CA LYS A 477 49.37 21.85 34.26
C LYS A 477 48.20 21.18 34.99
N LYS A 478 47.15 20.81 34.27
CA LYS A 478 46.27 19.67 34.63
C LYS A 478 46.64 18.49 33.72
N LYS A 479 46.97 17.35 34.33
CA LYS A 479 47.33 16.09 33.64
C LYS A 479 46.10 15.59 32.85
N VAL A 480 46.19 15.62 31.54
CA VAL A 480 45.31 14.86 30.63
C VAL A 480 45.95 13.49 30.42
N ALA A 481 45.14 12.44 30.49
CA ALA A 481 45.54 11.05 30.30
C ALA A 481 46.24 10.85 28.94
N SER A 482 47.31 10.06 28.94
CA SER A 482 48.13 9.76 27.76
C SER A 482 47.34 8.95 26.73
N VAL A 483 47.10 9.53 25.56
CA VAL A 483 46.58 8.83 24.37
C VAL A 483 47.67 7.87 23.86
N ASN A 484 47.30 6.61 23.61
CA ASN A 484 48.20 5.59 23.05
C ASN A 484 48.74 6.03 21.67
N ALA A 485 50.05 5.96 21.49
CA ALA A 485 50.80 6.50 20.36
C ALA A 485 50.73 5.67 19.06
N ALA A 486 49.81 4.70 18.94
CA ALA A 486 49.79 3.75 17.82
C ALA A 486 48.93 4.21 16.61
N ASN A 487 47.89 5.02 16.84
CA ASN A 487 47.08 5.61 15.78
C ASN A 487 46.57 6.99 16.26
N PRO A 488 47.04 8.11 15.68
CA PRO A 488 46.54 9.42 16.06
C PRO A 488 45.06 9.56 15.67
N PRO A 489 44.26 10.36 16.41
CA PRO A 489 42.89 10.66 16.02
C PRO A 489 42.86 11.18 14.58
N LEU A 490 41.85 10.78 13.81
CA LEU A 490 41.65 11.28 12.46
C LEU A 490 40.82 12.57 12.52
N ARG A 491 41.08 13.50 11.61
CA ARG A 491 40.36 14.77 11.57
C ARG A 491 38.89 14.55 11.20
N SER A 492 37.98 15.06 12.03
CA SER A 492 36.55 15.13 11.72
C SER A 492 36.19 16.57 11.32
N TRP A 493 35.92 16.78 10.02
CA TRP A 493 35.45 18.06 9.51
C TRP A 493 34.04 18.39 10.03
N THR A 494 33.20 17.36 10.17
CA THR A 494 31.85 17.50 10.71
C THR A 494 31.90 18.02 12.16
N GLY A 495 32.75 17.46 13.01
CA GLY A 495 32.90 17.89 14.41
C GLY A 495 33.39 19.33 14.55
N GLU A 496 34.34 19.77 13.72
CA GLU A 496 34.83 21.17 13.73
C GLU A 496 33.73 22.18 13.40
N LEU A 497 32.86 21.85 12.42
CA LEU A 497 31.77 22.72 11.98
C LEU A 497 30.55 22.66 12.90
N LEU A 498 30.34 21.53 13.58
CA LEU A 498 29.21 21.34 14.49
C LEU A 498 29.39 22.08 15.82
N LYS A 499 30.64 22.35 16.23
CA LYS A 499 30.97 23.06 17.46
C LYS A 499 30.26 24.41 17.63
N PRO A 500 30.41 25.39 16.73
CA PRO A 500 29.70 26.67 16.86
C PRO A 500 28.18 26.49 16.85
N VAL A 501 27.67 25.54 16.07
CA VAL A 501 26.22 25.27 15.98
C VAL A 501 25.64 24.78 17.32
N LEU A 502 26.35 23.91 18.04
CA LEU A 502 25.92 23.42 19.36
C LEU A 502 26.06 24.48 20.47
N GLU A 503 26.98 25.44 20.32
CA GLU A 503 27.21 26.52 21.27
C GLU A 503 26.22 27.68 21.09
N GLU A 504 25.84 28.00 19.85
CA GLU A 504 25.00 29.15 19.51
C GLU A 504 23.49 28.86 19.56
N HIS A 505 23.06 27.63 19.25
CA HIS A 505 21.64 27.30 19.17
C HIS A 505 21.02 26.94 20.53
N GLU A 506 19.77 27.38 20.74
CA GLU A 506 19.00 27.04 21.94
C GLU A 506 18.71 25.54 22.03
N ARG A 507 18.74 25.01 23.26
CA ARG A 507 18.31 23.63 23.54
C ARG A 507 16.79 23.58 23.79
N GLY A 508 16.11 22.60 23.22
CA GLY A 508 14.65 22.44 23.32
C GLY A 508 14.21 20.97 23.29
N GLU A 509 12.95 20.74 23.65
CA GLU A 509 12.32 19.43 23.47
C GLU A 509 11.99 19.21 21.98
N LEU A 510 12.13 17.96 21.53
CA LEU A 510 11.79 17.59 20.17
C LEU A 510 10.28 17.47 20.03
N GLU A 511 9.71 18.20 19.08
CA GLU A 511 8.33 17.96 18.68
C GLU A 511 8.19 16.61 17.98
N ILE A 512 7.10 15.91 18.28
CA ILE A 512 6.78 14.60 17.71
C ILE A 512 5.40 14.69 17.02
N PHE A 513 5.23 13.98 15.92
CA PHE A 513 3.93 13.78 15.27
C PHE A 513 3.27 12.50 15.78
N ASP A 514 2.08 12.57 16.36
CA ASP A 514 1.31 11.40 16.80
C ASP A 514 0.41 10.88 15.67
N ALA A 515 0.88 9.85 14.98
CA ALA A 515 0.12 9.19 13.91
C ALA A 515 -1.08 8.39 14.44
N GLU A 516 -1.01 7.87 15.67
CA GLU A 516 -2.10 7.11 16.28
C GLU A 516 -3.26 8.03 16.68
N GLU A 517 -2.96 9.21 17.21
CA GLU A 517 -3.94 10.25 17.50
C GLU A 517 -4.71 10.65 16.23
N ALA A 518 -4.00 10.88 15.12
CA ALA A 518 -4.62 11.20 13.84
C ALA A 518 -5.57 10.09 13.35
N ALA A 519 -5.25 8.82 13.65
CA ALA A 519 -6.06 7.65 13.30
C ALA A 519 -7.20 7.34 14.29
N ARG A 520 -7.18 7.92 15.49
CA ARG A 520 -8.14 7.62 16.57
C ARG A 520 -9.56 8.08 16.20
N LYS A 521 -10.55 7.21 16.42
CA LYS A 521 -11.96 7.59 16.20
C LYS A 521 -12.39 8.72 17.15
N GLN A 522 -12.95 9.76 16.57
CA GLN A 522 -13.55 10.91 17.21
C GLN A 522 -15.08 10.82 17.18
N LYS A 523 -15.74 11.61 18.04
CA LYS A 523 -17.20 11.68 18.11
C LYS A 523 -17.74 12.34 16.82
N GLY A 524 -18.59 11.63 16.09
CA GLY A 524 -19.12 12.09 14.79
C GLY A 524 -18.44 11.45 13.57
N ASP A 525 -17.43 10.60 13.78
CA ASP A 525 -16.79 9.86 12.70
C ASP A 525 -17.74 8.85 12.04
N ILE A 526 -17.63 8.76 10.73
CA ILE A 526 -18.41 7.89 9.88
C ILE A 526 -17.53 6.73 9.42
N ASP A 527 -18.03 5.51 9.62
CA ASP A 527 -17.43 4.33 9.00
C ASP A 527 -17.80 4.30 7.51
N ILE A 528 -16.82 4.17 6.61
CA ILE A 528 -17.04 3.98 5.16
C ILE A 528 -18.05 2.86 4.91
N ALA A 529 -18.05 1.81 5.74
CA ALA A 529 -19.00 0.72 5.61
C ALA A 529 -20.45 1.11 5.95
N ARG A 530 -20.67 2.16 6.75
CA ARG A 530 -21.99 2.70 7.14
C ARG A 530 -22.50 3.77 6.17
N VAL A 531 -21.62 4.42 5.40
CA VAL A 531 -22.02 5.41 4.38
C VAL A 531 -23.05 4.81 3.44
N GLY A 532 -24.22 5.46 3.35
CA GLY A 532 -25.32 5.06 2.48
C GLY A 532 -26.09 3.80 2.92
N ARG A 533 -25.91 3.26 4.13
CA ARG A 533 -26.75 2.15 4.63
C ARG A 533 -28.18 2.59 4.97
N ASP A 534 -28.33 3.81 5.45
CA ASP A 534 -29.63 4.34 5.89
C ASP A 534 -30.48 4.87 4.71
N ILE A 535 -29.89 4.91 3.51
CA ILE A 535 -30.58 5.29 2.28
C ILE A 535 -31.02 3.99 1.62
N ALA A 536 -32.30 3.66 1.79
CA ALA A 536 -32.95 2.58 1.05
C ALA A 536 -32.75 2.82 -0.45
N ALA A 537 -32.25 1.81 -1.16
CA ALA A 537 -32.07 1.93 -2.61
C ALA A 537 -33.44 2.09 -3.30
N PRO A 538 -33.52 2.66 -4.51
CA PRO A 538 -34.80 2.81 -5.21
C PRO A 538 -35.59 1.50 -5.29
N TRP A 539 -34.93 0.39 -5.59
CA TRP A 539 -35.57 -0.94 -5.64
C TRP A 539 -36.04 -1.47 -4.27
N GLN A 540 -35.52 -0.94 -3.16
CA GLN A 540 -35.97 -1.27 -1.81
C GLN A 540 -37.15 -0.42 -1.36
N THR A 541 -37.36 0.74 -1.98
CA THR A 541 -38.47 1.65 -1.66
C THR A 541 -39.69 1.35 -2.52
N ASP A 542 -39.50 1.27 -3.84
CA ASP A 542 -40.51 0.88 -4.81
C ASP A 542 -39.86 0.03 -5.90
N GLY A 543 -39.61 -1.23 -5.58
CA GLY A 543 -38.98 -2.20 -6.48
C GLY A 543 -39.73 -2.37 -7.79
N ARG A 544 -41.06 -2.42 -7.74
CA ARG A 544 -41.88 -2.58 -8.94
C ARG A 544 -41.71 -1.39 -9.87
N LYS A 545 -41.78 -0.15 -9.36
CA LYS A 545 -41.53 1.04 -10.17
C LYS A 545 -40.09 1.11 -10.69
N TRP A 546 -39.10 0.74 -9.87
CA TRP A 546 -37.69 0.68 -10.29
C TRP A 546 -37.50 -0.22 -11.52
N HIS A 547 -38.04 -1.44 -11.47
CA HIS A 547 -37.86 -2.42 -12.52
C HIS A 547 -38.74 -2.20 -13.75
N THR A 548 -39.81 -1.40 -13.66
CA THR A 548 -40.74 -1.18 -14.78
C THR A 548 -40.62 0.23 -15.38
N GLN A 549 -40.23 1.24 -14.61
CA GLN A 549 -40.20 2.64 -15.07
C GLN A 549 -38.80 3.25 -14.95
N ASP A 550 -38.22 3.24 -13.74
CA ASP A 550 -36.98 4.00 -13.42
C ASP A 550 -35.68 3.21 -13.72
N ARG A 551 -35.76 2.24 -14.64
CA ARG A 551 -34.76 1.17 -14.86
C ARG A 551 -33.49 1.70 -15.53
N ILE A 552 -32.34 1.31 -14.99
CA ILE A 552 -31.02 1.61 -15.55
C ILE A 552 -30.28 0.30 -15.83
N ALA A 553 -29.74 0.16 -17.04
CA ALA A 553 -28.98 -1.00 -17.46
C ALA A 553 -27.64 -1.09 -16.72
N ARG A 554 -27.02 -2.28 -16.70
CA ARG A 554 -25.73 -2.56 -16.04
C ARG A 554 -24.58 -1.68 -16.54
N ASN A 555 -24.70 -1.15 -17.75
CA ASN A 555 -23.74 -0.22 -18.35
C ASN A 555 -23.98 1.25 -17.94
N GLY A 556 -25.04 1.54 -17.19
CA GLY A 556 -25.42 2.86 -16.71
C GLY A 556 -26.34 3.65 -17.65
N LYS A 557 -26.73 3.08 -18.81
CA LYS A 557 -27.66 3.70 -19.76
C LYS A 557 -29.13 3.40 -19.42
N PRO A 558 -30.09 4.18 -19.92
CA PRO A 558 -31.51 3.87 -19.80
C PRO A 558 -31.84 2.53 -20.48
N CYS A 559 -32.66 1.69 -19.84
CA CYS A 559 -33.21 0.51 -20.50
C CYS A 559 -34.22 0.92 -21.58
N ARG A 560 -34.20 0.25 -22.73
CA ARG A 560 -35.01 0.56 -23.91
C ARG A 560 -36.17 -0.41 -24.17
N TRP A 561 -36.09 -1.66 -23.70
CA TRP A 561 -37.21 -2.62 -23.75
C TRP A 561 -38.41 -2.10 -22.94
N GLU A 562 -39.63 -2.49 -23.28
CA GLU A 562 -40.85 -1.96 -22.70
C GLU A 562 -41.10 -2.46 -21.26
N GLY A 563 -41.13 -1.53 -20.30
CA GLY A 563 -41.35 -1.84 -18.89
C GLY A 563 -42.68 -2.57 -18.58
N ALA A 564 -43.70 -2.32 -19.40
CA ALA A 564 -45.01 -2.95 -19.28
C ALA A 564 -44.94 -4.48 -19.50
N ALA A 565 -44.01 -4.96 -20.32
CA ALA A 565 -43.79 -6.40 -20.54
C ALA A 565 -43.42 -7.12 -19.23
N LEU A 566 -42.53 -6.54 -18.42
CA LEU A 566 -42.16 -7.10 -17.13
C LEU A 566 -43.32 -7.06 -16.14
N ALA A 567 -44.07 -5.94 -16.11
CA ALA A 567 -45.24 -5.79 -15.24
C ALA A 567 -46.31 -6.84 -15.57
N TYR A 568 -46.59 -7.05 -16.85
CA TYR A 568 -47.57 -8.01 -17.34
C TYR A 568 -47.25 -9.45 -16.90
N VAL A 569 -46.00 -9.91 -17.07
CA VAL A 569 -45.62 -11.27 -16.63
C VAL A 569 -45.68 -11.39 -15.10
N ALA A 570 -45.23 -10.37 -14.38
CA ALA A 570 -45.26 -10.38 -12.93
C ALA A 570 -46.70 -10.43 -12.37
N ASP A 571 -47.62 -9.68 -12.99
CA ASP A 571 -49.05 -9.69 -12.64
C ASP A 571 -49.71 -11.02 -13.01
N LEU A 572 -49.42 -11.54 -14.21
CA LEU A 572 -49.91 -12.84 -14.65
C LEU A 572 -49.50 -13.95 -13.67
N LEU A 573 -48.26 -13.97 -13.20
CA LEU A 573 -47.78 -14.96 -12.23
C LEU A 573 -48.37 -14.78 -10.83
N ALA A 574 -48.78 -13.58 -10.45
CA ALA A 574 -49.38 -13.31 -9.15
C ALA A 574 -50.82 -13.87 -9.01
N GLU A 575 -51.48 -14.17 -10.13
CA GLU A 575 -52.82 -14.78 -10.16
C GLU A 575 -52.81 -16.29 -9.81
N TYR A 576 -51.64 -16.93 -9.82
CA TYR A 576 -51.52 -18.37 -9.61
C TYR A 576 -51.32 -18.75 -8.14
N ASP A 577 -52.27 -19.51 -7.60
CA ASP A 577 -52.16 -20.10 -6.27
C ASP A 577 -50.96 -21.07 -6.18
N GLY A 578 -50.07 -20.83 -5.22
CA GLY A 578 -48.89 -21.68 -4.97
C GLY A 578 -47.55 -21.03 -5.32
N LEU A 579 -47.54 -19.87 -5.96
CA LEU A 579 -46.36 -19.00 -6.09
C LEU A 579 -46.37 -17.89 -5.03
N LYS A 580 -45.19 -17.35 -4.71
CA LYS A 580 -45.06 -16.13 -3.91
C LYS A 580 -45.19 -14.89 -4.79
N GLU A 581 -45.51 -13.77 -4.17
CA GLU A 581 -45.41 -12.47 -4.83
C GLU A 581 -44.00 -12.25 -5.41
N PRO A 582 -43.90 -11.58 -6.58
CA PRO A 582 -42.61 -11.25 -7.18
C PRO A 582 -41.72 -10.45 -6.22
N ASN A 583 -40.50 -10.93 -6.04
CA ASN A 583 -39.48 -10.26 -5.25
C ASN A 583 -38.73 -9.24 -6.11
N TRP A 584 -39.00 -7.97 -5.85
CA TRP A 584 -38.39 -6.82 -6.53
C TRP A 584 -37.16 -6.25 -5.81
N ASN A 585 -36.68 -6.91 -4.75
CA ASN A 585 -35.62 -6.40 -3.88
C ASN A 585 -34.21 -6.75 -4.38
N ASP A 586 -33.95 -6.52 -5.66
CA ASP A 586 -32.62 -6.59 -6.28
C ASP A 586 -32.48 -5.47 -7.31
N GLN A 587 -31.25 -5.10 -7.68
CA GLN A 587 -31.05 -3.99 -8.62
C GLN A 587 -31.45 -4.34 -10.06
N ALA A 588 -31.30 -5.59 -10.47
CA ALA A 588 -31.41 -5.99 -11.88
C ALA A 588 -32.22 -7.27 -12.09
N THR A 589 -32.69 -7.91 -11.03
CA THR A 589 -33.36 -9.22 -11.08
C THR A 589 -34.69 -9.16 -10.38
N VAL A 590 -35.73 -9.72 -10.99
CA VAL A 590 -37.00 -9.99 -10.32
C VAL A 590 -37.17 -11.50 -10.22
N GLU A 591 -37.49 -12.01 -9.03
CA GLU A 591 -37.57 -13.44 -8.77
C GLU A 591 -38.96 -13.83 -8.23
N VAL A 592 -39.53 -14.92 -8.75
CA VAL A 592 -40.71 -15.58 -8.19
C VAL A 592 -40.35 -17.01 -7.77
N THR A 593 -40.78 -17.39 -6.57
CA THR A 593 -40.52 -18.71 -5.96
C THR A 593 -41.85 -19.39 -5.54
N ALA A 594 -41.82 -20.67 -5.20
CA ALA A 594 -42.99 -21.37 -4.66
C ALA A 594 -43.37 -20.87 -3.24
N ALA A 595 -44.66 -20.88 -2.93
CA ALA A 595 -45.20 -20.47 -1.63
C ALA A 595 -44.87 -21.45 -0.49
N LYS A 596 -44.84 -22.77 -0.76
CA LYS A 596 -44.59 -23.81 0.25
C LYS A 596 -43.11 -24.28 0.25
N LYS A 597 -42.47 -24.16 1.42
CA LYS A 597 -41.12 -24.64 1.83
C LYS A 597 -39.89 -24.03 1.14
N THR A 598 -38.84 -23.83 1.95
CA THR A 598 -37.47 -23.47 1.55
C THR A 598 -36.75 -24.65 0.88
N GLY A 599 -36.11 -24.41 -0.28
CA GLY A 599 -35.18 -25.37 -0.90
C GLY A 599 -35.55 -25.93 -2.28
N THR A 600 -36.65 -25.48 -2.90
CA THR A 600 -37.06 -25.88 -4.26
C THR A 600 -36.57 -24.95 -5.37
N GLY A 601 -35.94 -23.82 -5.02
CA GLY A 601 -35.37 -22.86 -5.97
C GLY A 601 -36.38 -21.86 -6.52
N TRP A 602 -35.94 -21.02 -7.46
CA TRP A 602 -36.77 -20.07 -8.17
C TRP A 602 -37.55 -20.74 -9.31
N PHE A 603 -38.76 -20.27 -9.56
CA PHE A 603 -39.57 -20.65 -10.71
C PHE A 603 -39.29 -19.71 -11.89
N TRP A 604 -39.31 -18.41 -11.62
CA TRP A 604 -39.14 -17.40 -12.65
C TRP A 604 -38.11 -16.34 -12.25
N HIS A 605 -37.26 -15.98 -13.21
CA HIS A 605 -36.27 -14.91 -13.12
C HIS A 605 -36.43 -13.96 -14.30
N ALA A 606 -36.52 -12.66 -14.03
CA ALA A 606 -36.42 -11.63 -15.05
C ALA A 606 -35.13 -10.83 -14.86
N LEU A 607 -34.26 -10.83 -15.87
CA LEU A 607 -33.08 -9.97 -15.93
C LEU A 607 -33.45 -8.63 -16.56
N SER A 608 -33.81 -7.67 -15.70
CA SER A 608 -34.18 -6.30 -16.08
C SER A 608 -33.00 -5.36 -16.32
N GLY A 609 -31.77 -5.82 -16.07
CA GLY A 609 -30.56 -4.99 -16.10
C GLY A 609 -29.89 -4.84 -17.46
N ASP A 610 -30.43 -5.40 -18.54
CA ASP A 610 -29.84 -5.29 -19.88
C ASP A 610 -30.51 -4.15 -20.67
N GLU A 611 -29.74 -3.45 -21.54
CA GLU A 611 -30.18 -2.20 -22.19
C GLU A 611 -31.33 -2.43 -23.17
N TRP A 612 -31.25 -3.45 -24.00
CA TRP A 612 -32.16 -3.61 -25.13
C TRP A 612 -33.17 -4.73 -24.98
N LEU A 613 -32.91 -5.76 -24.18
CA LEU A 613 -33.78 -6.93 -24.08
C LEU A 613 -34.04 -7.26 -22.61
N LEU A 614 -35.29 -7.56 -22.30
CA LEU A 614 -35.71 -8.18 -21.05
C LEU A 614 -35.60 -9.69 -21.22
N ARG A 615 -34.68 -10.32 -20.48
CA ARG A 615 -34.54 -11.78 -20.51
C ARG A 615 -35.33 -12.43 -19.40
N LEU A 616 -36.31 -13.25 -19.75
CA LEU A 616 -37.09 -14.06 -18.84
C LEU A 616 -36.60 -15.50 -18.82
N TYR A 617 -36.54 -16.08 -17.64
CA TYR A 617 -36.21 -17.48 -17.41
C TYR A 617 -37.36 -18.14 -16.67
N PHE A 618 -37.83 -19.27 -17.18
CA PHE A 618 -38.81 -20.13 -16.53
C PHE A 618 -38.17 -21.48 -16.26
N ARG A 619 -38.14 -21.88 -14.99
CA ARG A 619 -37.60 -23.17 -14.56
C ARG A 619 -38.72 -24.19 -14.47
N VAL A 620 -38.64 -25.22 -15.31
CA VAL A 620 -39.63 -26.30 -15.40
C VAL A 620 -38.95 -27.68 -15.41
N PRO A 621 -39.64 -28.78 -15.09
CA PRO A 621 -39.05 -30.11 -15.20
C PRO A 621 -38.51 -30.41 -16.60
N LYS A 622 -37.47 -31.24 -16.70
CA LYS A 622 -36.93 -31.65 -18.01
C LYS A 622 -38.00 -32.36 -18.85
N GLY A 623 -38.05 -32.03 -20.14
CA GLY A 623 -38.98 -32.61 -21.10
C GLY A 623 -40.41 -32.07 -21.02
N THR A 624 -40.65 -30.98 -20.26
CA THR A 624 -41.96 -30.31 -20.24
C THR A 624 -42.25 -29.61 -21.56
N PHE A 625 -41.23 -29.04 -22.19
CA PHE A 625 -41.33 -28.36 -23.48
C PHE A 625 -40.20 -28.77 -24.40
N ASP A 626 -40.52 -28.88 -25.70
CA ASP A 626 -39.58 -28.98 -26.80
C ASP A 626 -39.28 -27.58 -27.37
N GLU A 627 -38.03 -27.33 -27.76
CA GLU A 627 -37.59 -26.00 -28.21
C GLU A 627 -38.22 -25.59 -29.54
N ALA A 628 -38.31 -26.51 -30.51
CA ALA A 628 -38.82 -26.20 -31.84
C ALA A 628 -40.33 -25.93 -31.79
N ASP A 629 -41.07 -26.71 -30.98
CA ASP A 629 -42.50 -26.47 -30.75
C ASP A 629 -42.74 -25.11 -30.08
N LEU A 630 -41.95 -24.75 -29.06
CA LEU A 630 -42.08 -23.44 -28.39
C LEU A 630 -41.76 -22.27 -29.32
N GLN A 631 -40.70 -22.38 -30.13
CA GLN A 631 -40.34 -21.37 -31.13
C GLN A 631 -41.47 -21.16 -32.14
N GLN A 632 -42.10 -22.24 -32.59
CA GLN A 632 -43.23 -22.17 -33.53
C GLN A 632 -44.51 -21.62 -32.89
N ARG A 633 -44.79 -21.98 -31.62
CA ARG A 633 -46.00 -21.55 -30.90
C ARG A 633 -45.99 -20.08 -30.50
N ILE A 634 -44.86 -19.58 -30.00
CA ILE A 634 -44.74 -18.19 -29.54
C ILE A 634 -44.31 -17.26 -30.69
N ALA A 635 -43.61 -17.80 -31.69
CA ALA A 635 -43.29 -17.13 -32.96
C ALA A 635 -42.74 -15.70 -32.82
N MET A 636 -41.68 -15.52 -32.02
CA MET A 636 -40.99 -14.23 -31.90
C MET A 636 -40.04 -13.99 -33.07
N THR A 637 -40.08 -12.79 -33.66
CA THR A 637 -39.15 -12.37 -34.72
C THR A 637 -37.71 -12.38 -34.20
N PRO A 638 -36.77 -13.06 -34.88
CA PRO A 638 -35.35 -13.04 -34.54
C PRO A 638 -34.76 -11.63 -34.48
N VAL A 639 -33.72 -11.45 -33.65
CA VAL A 639 -33.15 -10.11 -33.38
C VAL A 639 -32.56 -9.45 -34.63
N ASP A 640 -32.07 -10.23 -35.59
CA ASP A 640 -31.46 -9.77 -36.84
C ASP A 640 -32.47 -9.35 -37.92
N GLU A 641 -33.76 -9.66 -37.74
CA GLU A 641 -34.85 -9.20 -38.60
C GLU A 641 -35.55 -7.95 -38.04
N LEU A 642 -35.07 -7.43 -36.89
CA LEU A 642 -35.58 -6.23 -36.25
C LEU A 642 -34.65 -5.05 -36.54
N ASP A 643 -34.90 -4.35 -37.66
CA ASP A 643 -34.13 -3.19 -38.12
C ASP A 643 -34.06 -2.03 -37.08
N GLU A 644 -34.96 -2.03 -36.10
CA GLU A 644 -35.08 -0.98 -35.07
C GLU A 644 -34.18 -1.19 -33.84
N LEU A 645 -33.53 -2.36 -33.71
CA LEU A 645 -32.70 -2.70 -32.55
C LEU A 645 -31.20 -2.67 -32.91
N GLU A 646 -30.41 -1.91 -32.15
CA GLU A 646 -28.93 -1.92 -32.28
C GLU A 646 -28.29 -3.14 -31.59
N VAL A 647 -28.81 -4.34 -31.84
CA VAL A 647 -28.37 -5.59 -31.21
C VAL A 647 -27.94 -6.60 -32.29
N TYR A 648 -26.71 -7.11 -32.18
CA TYR A 648 -26.19 -8.09 -33.13
C TYR A 648 -26.39 -9.53 -32.61
N GLY A 649 -27.08 -10.37 -33.38
CA GLY A 649 -27.17 -11.81 -33.11
C GLY A 649 -28.20 -12.54 -33.97
N ARG A 650 -27.82 -13.66 -34.58
CA ARG A 650 -28.68 -14.52 -35.43
C ARG A 650 -29.39 -15.63 -34.66
N GLY A 651 -29.68 -15.38 -33.39
CA GLY A 651 -30.19 -16.41 -32.49
C GLY A 651 -31.68 -16.28 -32.27
N GLU A 652 -32.39 -17.40 -32.28
CA GLU A 652 -33.79 -17.49 -31.84
C GLU A 652 -33.97 -16.84 -30.46
N ARG A 653 -35.09 -16.15 -30.23
CA ARG A 653 -35.33 -15.42 -28.97
C ARG A 653 -35.97 -16.28 -27.88
N VAL A 654 -36.52 -17.42 -28.27
CA VAL A 654 -37.04 -18.46 -27.36
C VAL A 654 -36.11 -19.66 -27.42
N LYS A 655 -35.57 -20.09 -26.28
CA LYS A 655 -34.62 -21.21 -26.18
C LYS A 655 -34.92 -22.07 -24.98
N THR A 656 -34.48 -23.32 -25.03
CA THR A 656 -34.46 -24.19 -23.86
C THR A 656 -33.02 -24.56 -23.50
N ASN A 657 -32.64 -24.30 -22.26
CA ASN A 657 -31.35 -24.67 -21.72
C ASN A 657 -31.51 -25.86 -20.79
N GLU A 658 -30.81 -26.94 -21.10
CA GLU A 658 -30.71 -28.07 -20.19
C GLU A 658 -29.79 -27.75 -19.01
N SER A 659 -30.38 -27.31 -17.89
CA SER A 659 -29.64 -27.12 -16.65
C SER A 659 -29.12 -28.46 -16.10
N LYS A 660 -28.01 -28.43 -15.32
CA LYS A 660 -27.52 -29.61 -14.60
C LYS A 660 -28.47 -29.93 -13.43
N GLY A 661 -29.45 -30.80 -13.65
CA GLY A 661 -30.40 -31.22 -12.63
C GLY A 661 -31.68 -31.84 -13.20
N ALA A 662 -32.74 -31.87 -12.41
CA ALA A 662 -34.06 -32.37 -12.82
C ALA A 662 -34.92 -31.33 -13.57
N PHE A 663 -34.39 -30.13 -13.80
CA PHE A 663 -35.08 -28.99 -14.40
C PHE A 663 -34.41 -28.58 -15.73
N GLN A 664 -35.20 -28.03 -16.64
CA GLN A 664 -34.80 -27.25 -17.80
C GLN A 664 -35.18 -25.78 -17.58
N GLU A 665 -34.48 -24.88 -18.26
CA GLU A 665 -34.72 -23.44 -18.20
C GLU A 665 -35.18 -22.97 -19.58
N VAL A 666 -36.42 -22.53 -19.67
CA VAL A 666 -36.94 -21.87 -20.88
C VAL A 666 -36.56 -20.39 -20.80
N VAL A 667 -35.86 -19.90 -21.80
CA VAL A 667 -35.34 -18.53 -21.88
C VAL A 667 -36.06 -17.79 -22.99
N MET A 668 -36.55 -16.59 -22.69
CA MET A 668 -37.21 -15.72 -23.66
C MET A 668 -36.63 -14.31 -23.58
N ASP A 669 -36.15 -13.80 -24.70
CA ASP A 669 -35.64 -12.43 -24.83
C ASP A 669 -36.74 -11.53 -25.42
N ILE A 670 -37.23 -10.57 -24.66
CA ILE A 670 -38.42 -9.74 -25.00
C ILE A 670 -38.02 -8.27 -25.08
N HIS A 671 -38.62 -7.53 -26.01
CA HIS A 671 -38.48 -6.09 -26.15
C HIS A 671 -39.82 -5.38 -25.98
N TRP A 672 -40.89 -5.85 -26.64
CA TRP A 672 -42.22 -5.21 -26.59
C TRP A 672 -43.22 -6.06 -25.83
N LEU A 673 -44.25 -5.44 -25.24
CA LEU A 673 -45.33 -6.17 -24.56
C LEU A 673 -46.12 -7.06 -25.54
N GLU A 674 -46.35 -6.59 -26.76
CA GLU A 674 -47.13 -7.30 -27.79
C GLU A 674 -46.57 -8.69 -28.13
N GLU A 675 -45.27 -8.91 -27.92
CA GLU A 675 -44.61 -10.22 -28.15
C GLU A 675 -45.06 -11.31 -27.18
N ILE A 676 -45.67 -10.92 -26.05
CA ILE A 676 -46.08 -11.83 -24.97
C ILE A 676 -47.52 -11.62 -24.51
N ASP A 677 -48.19 -10.54 -24.92
CA ASP A 677 -49.64 -10.38 -24.72
C ASP A 677 -50.44 -11.18 -25.75
N THR A 678 -50.16 -12.49 -25.79
CA THR A 678 -50.78 -13.45 -26.70
C THR A 678 -51.42 -14.60 -25.91
N PRO A 679 -52.52 -15.19 -26.42
CA PRO A 679 -53.12 -16.39 -25.82
C PRO A 679 -52.13 -17.55 -25.66
N GLU A 680 -51.24 -17.72 -26.63
CA GLU A 680 -50.24 -18.79 -26.68
C GLU A 680 -49.22 -18.66 -25.55
N PHE A 681 -48.79 -17.43 -25.25
CA PHE A 681 -47.89 -17.16 -24.13
C PHE A 681 -48.57 -17.43 -22.77
N ARG A 682 -49.85 -17.05 -22.61
CA ARG A 682 -50.60 -17.35 -21.37
C ARG A 682 -50.75 -18.85 -21.14
N GLU A 683 -51.03 -19.61 -22.19
CA GLU A 683 -51.11 -21.07 -22.13
C GLU A 683 -49.75 -21.69 -21.75
N PHE A 684 -48.65 -21.19 -22.33
CA PHE A 684 -47.30 -21.59 -21.95
C PHE A 684 -47.03 -21.35 -20.46
N VAL A 685 -47.36 -20.16 -19.93
CA VAL A 685 -47.15 -19.82 -18.51
C VAL A 685 -47.95 -20.75 -17.61
N GLN A 686 -49.23 -21.01 -17.92
CA GLN A 686 -50.06 -21.95 -17.18
C GLN A 686 -49.41 -23.35 -17.13
N GLN A 687 -49.02 -23.90 -18.28
CA GLN A 687 -48.36 -25.21 -18.36
C GLN A 687 -47.04 -25.25 -17.58
N ALA A 688 -46.27 -24.16 -17.61
CA ALA A 688 -45.01 -24.05 -16.88
C ALA A 688 -45.22 -24.03 -15.36
N VAL A 689 -46.19 -23.24 -14.88
CA VAL A 689 -46.55 -23.15 -13.45
C VAL A 689 -47.03 -24.51 -12.95
N ASP A 690 -47.96 -25.14 -13.66
CA ASP A 690 -48.51 -26.45 -13.29
C ASP A 690 -47.44 -27.52 -13.23
N ALA A 691 -46.55 -27.58 -14.23
CA ALA A 691 -45.45 -28.54 -14.26
C ALA A 691 -44.46 -28.32 -13.09
N TYR A 692 -44.16 -27.06 -12.77
CA TYR A 692 -43.29 -26.71 -11.67
C TYR A 692 -43.92 -27.05 -10.31
N LEU A 693 -45.15 -26.62 -10.04
CA LEU A 693 -45.85 -26.87 -8.78
C LEU A 693 -46.08 -28.36 -8.53
N ASN A 694 -46.50 -29.12 -9.55
CA ASN A 694 -46.64 -30.58 -9.46
C ASN A 694 -45.32 -31.27 -9.09
N LYS A 695 -44.19 -30.77 -9.61
CA LYS A 695 -42.86 -31.31 -9.27
C LYS A 695 -42.46 -30.94 -7.85
N VAL A 696 -42.75 -29.72 -7.42
CA VAL A 696 -42.51 -29.24 -6.04
C VAL A 696 -43.33 -30.06 -5.04
N GLU A 697 -44.58 -30.39 -5.32
CA GLU A 697 -45.43 -31.22 -4.46
C GLU A 697 -44.97 -32.68 -4.39
N ARG A 698 -44.62 -33.29 -5.53
CA ARG A 698 -44.18 -34.70 -5.59
C ARG A 698 -42.78 -34.92 -5.02
N SER A 699 -41.92 -33.90 -5.00
CA SER A 699 -40.52 -34.10 -4.64
C SER A 699 -40.30 -34.27 -3.14
N GLY A 700 -41.13 -33.67 -2.26
CA GLY A 700 -41.17 -33.92 -0.80
C GLY A 700 -39.84 -33.83 -0.02
N SER A 701 -38.74 -33.61 -0.71
CA SER A 701 -37.34 -33.78 -0.32
C SER A 701 -36.63 -32.59 -0.93
N SER A 702 -35.79 -31.91 -0.16
CA SER A 702 -35.13 -30.72 -0.66
C SER A 702 -34.23 -31.10 -1.84
N ILE A 703 -34.02 -30.18 -2.79
CA ILE A 703 -33.07 -30.38 -3.90
C ILE A 703 -31.67 -30.74 -3.36
N GLU A 704 -31.38 -30.34 -2.12
CA GLU A 704 -30.17 -30.65 -1.37
C GLU A 704 -29.97 -32.17 -1.15
N ASP A 705 -31.04 -32.96 -1.10
CA ASP A 705 -31.01 -34.42 -0.90
C ASP A 705 -30.81 -35.20 -2.21
N LEU A 706 -31.07 -34.56 -3.36
CA LEU A 706 -30.79 -35.10 -4.69
C LEU A 706 -29.36 -34.79 -5.15
N MET A 707 -28.57 -34.06 -4.36
CA MET A 707 -27.24 -33.64 -4.79
C MET A 707 -26.32 -34.86 -4.97
N PRO A 708 -25.54 -34.91 -6.07
CA PRO A 708 -24.72 -36.08 -6.40
C PRO A 708 -23.82 -36.55 -5.26
N TRP A 709 -23.35 -35.64 -4.40
CA TRP A 709 -22.48 -35.96 -3.27
C TRP A 709 -23.23 -36.58 -2.08
N LYS A 710 -24.47 -36.17 -1.78
CA LYS A 710 -25.28 -36.86 -0.76
C LYS A 710 -25.67 -38.27 -1.20
N LYS A 711 -25.95 -38.46 -2.50
CA LYS A 711 -26.31 -39.77 -3.07
C LYS A 711 -25.13 -40.73 -3.24
N LEU A 712 -23.97 -40.21 -3.64
CA LEU A 712 -22.76 -41.03 -3.89
C LEU A 712 -21.85 -41.13 -2.65
N GLY A 713 -22.00 -40.24 -1.67
CA GLY A 713 -21.18 -40.17 -0.46
C GLY A 713 -19.68 -40.22 -0.81
N LYS A 714 -18.95 -41.14 -0.16
CA LYS A 714 -17.52 -41.40 -0.40
C LYS A 714 -17.15 -41.56 -1.88
N LYS A 715 -18.01 -42.16 -2.73
CA LYS A 715 -17.76 -42.30 -4.18
C LYS A 715 -17.71 -40.96 -4.91
N TRP A 716 -18.42 -39.92 -4.43
CA TRP A 716 -18.30 -38.57 -4.99
C TRP A 716 -16.90 -38.00 -4.74
N HIS A 717 -16.35 -38.17 -3.54
CA HIS A 717 -15.06 -37.60 -3.15
C HIS A 717 -13.90 -38.25 -3.92
N LEU A 718 -14.01 -39.54 -4.21
CA LEU A 718 -13.07 -40.29 -5.07
C LEU A 718 -13.19 -39.94 -6.57
N SER A 719 -14.35 -39.41 -6.99
CA SER A 719 -14.57 -39.04 -8.40
C SER A 719 -13.78 -37.80 -8.81
N ARG A 720 -13.39 -37.74 -10.09
CA ARG A 720 -12.89 -36.50 -10.72
C ARG A 720 -13.99 -35.47 -11.01
N LYS A 721 -15.28 -35.83 -10.84
CA LYS A 721 -16.40 -34.90 -10.95
C LYS A 721 -16.47 -33.99 -9.71
N GLY A 722 -16.84 -32.72 -9.89
CA GLY A 722 -17.04 -31.77 -8.78
C GLY A 722 -15.91 -30.78 -8.49
N PHE A 723 -14.82 -30.76 -9.27
CA PHE A 723 -13.77 -29.73 -9.16
C PHE A 723 -14.21 -28.40 -9.80
N PRO A 724 -13.78 -27.24 -9.28
CA PRO A 724 -14.20 -25.92 -9.78
C PRO A 724 -13.72 -25.54 -11.19
N SER A 725 -12.83 -26.31 -11.83
CA SER A 725 -12.19 -25.97 -13.11
C SER A 725 -11.81 -27.24 -13.88
N THR A 726 -11.73 -27.14 -15.22
CA THR A 726 -11.29 -28.21 -16.13
C THR A 726 -9.77 -28.47 -16.10
N LYS A 727 -8.99 -27.62 -15.42
CA LYS A 727 -7.53 -27.76 -15.32
C LYS A 727 -7.11 -28.97 -14.46
N ARG A 728 -5.97 -29.61 -14.81
CA ARG A 728 -5.45 -30.85 -14.19
C ARG A 728 -5.35 -30.78 -12.65
N VAL A 729 -5.74 -31.86 -11.97
CA VAL A 729 -5.66 -32.05 -10.51
C VAL A 729 -4.32 -32.69 -10.14
N LYS A 730 -3.64 -32.18 -9.11
CA LYS A 730 -2.25 -32.53 -8.77
C LYS A 730 -2.09 -33.74 -7.83
N TRP A 731 -3.19 -34.39 -7.43
CA TRP A 731 -3.17 -35.52 -6.51
C TRP A 731 -3.95 -36.74 -7.05
N THR A 732 -3.63 -37.93 -6.54
CA THR A 732 -4.16 -39.23 -7.00
C THR A 732 -5.29 -39.76 -6.10
N ALA A 733 -6.31 -40.39 -6.69
CA ALA A 733 -7.42 -40.99 -5.93
C ALA A 733 -6.91 -42.03 -4.89
N SER A 734 -5.84 -42.76 -5.22
CA SER A 734 -5.18 -43.70 -4.32
C SER A 734 -4.63 -43.07 -3.04
N ALA A 735 -4.23 -41.79 -3.07
CA ALA A 735 -3.78 -41.07 -1.88
C ALA A 735 -4.95 -40.80 -0.93
N LEU A 736 -6.13 -40.43 -1.47
CA LEU A 736 -7.34 -40.23 -0.68
C LEU A 736 -7.87 -41.54 -0.10
N GLU A 737 -7.88 -42.63 -0.89
CA GLU A 737 -8.27 -43.95 -0.39
C GLU A 737 -7.38 -44.39 0.78
N THR A 738 -6.07 -44.28 0.61
CA THR A 738 -5.11 -44.65 1.66
C THR A 738 -5.29 -43.78 2.91
N LEU A 739 -5.47 -42.47 2.75
CA LEU A 739 -5.65 -41.55 3.88
C LEU A 739 -6.95 -41.84 4.62
N THR A 740 -8.02 -42.13 3.88
CA THR A 740 -9.31 -42.49 4.48
C THR A 740 -9.19 -43.80 5.26
N THR A 741 -8.49 -44.80 4.73
CA THR A 741 -8.23 -46.07 5.46
C THR A 741 -7.41 -45.84 6.73
N VAL A 742 -6.40 -44.97 6.70
CA VAL A 742 -5.61 -44.63 7.90
C VAL A 742 -6.50 -43.94 8.94
N LEU A 743 -7.34 -42.98 8.53
CA LEU A 743 -8.26 -42.30 9.45
C LEU A 743 -9.31 -43.25 10.03
N GLU A 744 -9.90 -44.12 9.22
CA GLU A 744 -10.87 -45.14 9.66
C GLU A 744 -10.23 -46.16 10.64
N GLN A 745 -8.94 -46.47 10.49
CA GLN A 745 -8.21 -47.34 11.42
C GLN A 745 -7.85 -46.65 12.74
N GLN A 746 -7.48 -45.37 12.70
CA GLN A 746 -7.12 -44.62 13.91
C GLN A 746 -8.36 -44.19 14.71
N PHE A 747 -9.44 -43.81 14.02
CA PHE A 747 -10.69 -43.30 14.59
C PHE A 747 -11.89 -44.22 14.24
N PRO A 748 -11.92 -45.47 14.75
CA PRO A 748 -12.98 -46.43 14.41
C PRO A 748 -14.34 -46.06 15.02
N ASP A 749 -14.36 -45.29 16.11
CA ASP A 749 -15.56 -44.92 16.85
C ASP A 749 -16.23 -43.63 16.33
N ASP A 750 -15.67 -43.01 15.29
CA ASP A 750 -16.14 -41.74 14.74
C ASP A 750 -17.24 -41.95 13.69
N VAL A 751 -18.28 -41.14 13.79
CA VAL A 751 -19.29 -41.05 12.74
C VAL A 751 -18.73 -40.21 11.59
N THR A 752 -18.67 -40.83 10.41
CA THR A 752 -18.19 -40.16 9.19
C THR A 752 -19.34 -39.59 8.37
N ASP A 753 -19.28 -38.30 8.05
CA ASP A 753 -20.25 -37.62 7.20
C ASP A 753 -19.62 -37.21 5.86
N TRP A 754 -20.15 -37.78 4.78
CA TRP A 754 -19.77 -37.52 3.39
C TRP A 754 -20.83 -36.70 2.63
N SER A 755 -21.79 -36.10 3.34
CA SER A 755 -22.93 -35.38 2.76
C SER A 755 -22.60 -33.98 2.24
N ASN A 756 -21.36 -33.51 2.42
CA ASN A 756 -20.91 -32.20 1.94
C ASN A 756 -20.15 -32.31 0.61
N LYS A 757 -20.37 -31.34 -0.29
CA LYS A 757 -19.81 -31.33 -1.65
C LYS A 757 -18.27 -31.41 -1.70
N GLN A 758 -17.58 -30.82 -0.73
CA GLN A 758 -16.13 -30.61 -0.77
C GLN A 758 -15.36 -31.20 0.41
N VAL A 759 -16.05 -31.45 1.53
CA VAL A 759 -15.44 -31.81 2.81
C VAL A 759 -16.07 -33.10 3.32
N ALA A 760 -15.29 -33.96 3.95
CA ALA A 760 -15.80 -35.07 4.74
C ALA A 760 -15.43 -34.85 6.21
N TYR A 761 -16.34 -35.18 7.12
CA TYR A 761 -16.20 -34.89 8.54
C TYR A 761 -16.09 -36.19 9.35
N TRP A 762 -15.23 -36.22 10.37
CA TRP A 762 -15.24 -37.24 11.42
C TRP A 762 -15.62 -36.57 12.74
N THR A 763 -16.63 -37.14 13.39
CA THR A 763 -17.18 -36.63 14.65
C THR A 763 -17.22 -37.75 15.67
N ALA A 764 -16.66 -37.51 16.86
CA ALA A 764 -16.72 -38.45 17.97
C ALA A 764 -18.18 -38.65 18.42
N SER A 765 -18.52 -39.85 18.88
CA SER A 765 -19.83 -40.13 19.47
C SER A 765 -20.10 -39.21 20.67
N GLY A 766 -21.14 -38.38 20.60
CA GLY A 766 -21.50 -37.41 21.64
C GLY A 766 -21.04 -35.96 21.41
N MET A 767 -20.21 -35.68 20.40
CA MET A 767 -19.79 -34.31 20.05
C MET A 767 -20.72 -33.69 18.98
N SER A 768 -21.00 -32.39 19.10
CA SER A 768 -21.80 -31.63 18.11
C SER A 768 -20.97 -31.01 16.98
N SER A 769 -19.63 -31.01 17.11
CA SER A 769 -18.69 -30.44 16.14
C SER A 769 -17.67 -31.49 15.69
N PRO A 770 -17.28 -31.51 14.40
CA PRO A 770 -16.28 -32.45 13.92
C PRO A 770 -14.91 -32.18 14.54
N ARG A 771 -14.11 -33.24 14.71
CA ARG A 771 -12.70 -33.14 15.12
C ARG A 771 -11.73 -33.23 13.93
N ILE A 772 -12.20 -33.76 12.81
CA ILE A 772 -11.42 -33.88 11.57
C ILE A 772 -12.25 -33.38 10.40
N GLU A 773 -11.65 -32.54 9.57
CA GLU A 773 -12.21 -32.13 8.28
C GLU A 773 -11.26 -32.54 7.14
N LEU A 774 -11.78 -33.25 6.15
CA LEU A 774 -11.02 -33.71 4.99
C LEU A 774 -11.52 -33.04 3.71
N TYR A 775 -10.76 -32.07 3.20
CA TYR A 775 -11.11 -31.34 1.98
C TYR A 775 -10.61 -32.10 0.75
N THR A 776 -11.53 -32.65 -0.03
CA THR A 776 -11.20 -33.54 -1.16
C THR A 776 -11.40 -32.89 -2.52
N LYS A 777 -11.97 -31.69 -2.64
CA LYS A 777 -12.23 -31.02 -3.94
C LYS A 777 -11.30 -29.83 -4.24
N ARG A 778 -10.07 -29.90 -3.74
CA ARG A 778 -9.01 -28.90 -4.00
C ARG A 778 -8.01 -29.43 -5.04
N ARG A 779 -7.57 -28.57 -5.97
CA ARG A 779 -6.68 -28.98 -7.07
C ARG A 779 -5.25 -29.28 -6.63
N GLU A 780 -4.78 -28.54 -5.63
CA GLU A 780 -3.39 -28.53 -5.17
C GLU A 780 -3.03 -29.70 -4.24
N GLY A 781 -4.02 -30.37 -3.65
CA GLY A 781 -3.82 -31.52 -2.75
C GLY A 781 -5.09 -31.83 -1.96
N ILE A 782 -5.05 -32.91 -1.18
CA ILE A 782 -6.07 -33.28 -0.18
C ILE A 782 -5.65 -32.58 1.12
N ASP A 783 -6.51 -31.72 1.67
CA ASP A 783 -6.21 -31.05 2.93
C ASP A 783 -6.90 -31.80 4.08
N LEU A 784 -6.11 -32.35 4.99
CA LEU A 784 -6.55 -32.90 6.28
C LEU A 784 -6.43 -31.81 7.33
N VAL A 785 -7.53 -31.48 8.00
CA VAL A 785 -7.57 -30.50 9.09
C VAL A 785 -7.95 -31.22 10.37
N LEU A 786 -7.12 -31.11 11.39
CA LEU A 786 -7.34 -31.63 12.72
C LEU A 786 -7.65 -30.46 13.67
N LEU A 787 -8.77 -30.53 14.39
CA LEU A 787 -9.25 -29.46 15.26
C LEU A 787 -8.92 -29.78 16.73
N THR A 788 -8.24 -28.86 17.40
CA THR A 788 -7.75 -29.00 18.79
C THR A 788 -7.90 -27.67 19.55
N GLU A 789 -7.74 -27.69 20.87
CA GLU A 789 -7.73 -26.46 21.65
C GLU A 789 -6.41 -25.68 21.42
N PRO A 790 -6.43 -24.33 21.48
CA PRO A 790 -5.24 -23.54 21.18
C PRO A 790 -4.03 -23.90 22.05
N GLY A 791 -2.88 -24.12 21.40
CA GLY A 791 -1.59 -24.33 22.07
C GLY A 791 -1.28 -25.78 22.44
N GLN A 792 -2.11 -26.73 22.02
CA GLN A 792 -1.90 -28.17 22.30
C GLN A 792 -0.85 -28.81 21.37
N ILE A 793 -0.62 -28.25 20.18
CA ILE A 793 0.30 -28.84 19.19
C ILE A 793 1.40 -27.84 18.82
N ALA A 794 2.63 -28.12 19.24
CA ALA A 794 3.79 -27.31 18.88
C ALA A 794 4.15 -27.46 17.40
N LEU A 795 4.41 -26.33 16.73
CA LEU A 795 4.71 -26.27 15.29
C LEU A 795 5.93 -27.11 14.87
N GLY A 796 6.90 -27.30 15.78
CA GLY A 796 8.06 -28.16 15.57
C GLY A 796 7.72 -29.66 15.46
N ARG A 797 6.62 -30.13 16.08
CA ARG A 797 6.21 -31.54 16.09
C ARG A 797 5.63 -31.99 14.76
N ILE A 798 5.06 -31.07 14.00
CA ILE A 798 4.50 -31.32 12.67
C ILE A 798 5.47 -30.98 11.53
N ALA A 799 6.68 -30.51 11.85
CA ALA A 799 7.65 -30.00 10.88
C ALA A 799 8.24 -31.06 9.94
N GLN A 800 8.01 -32.35 10.19
CA GLN A 800 8.45 -33.44 9.31
C GLN A 800 7.28 -34.14 8.61
N LEU A 801 6.04 -33.71 8.86
CA LEU A 801 4.83 -34.36 8.34
C LEU A 801 4.30 -33.63 7.09
N ALA A 802 3.87 -34.41 6.08
CA ALA A 802 3.19 -33.97 4.85
C ALA A 802 3.97 -33.00 3.92
N ASP A 803 3.42 -32.76 2.72
CA ASP A 803 4.05 -31.92 1.69
C ASP A 803 3.97 -30.42 2.06
N GLU A 804 2.86 -29.98 2.66
CA GLU A 804 2.65 -28.63 3.20
C GLU A 804 1.86 -28.74 4.51
N ARG A 805 2.20 -27.92 5.51
CA ARG A 805 1.44 -27.83 6.77
C ARG A 805 1.31 -26.40 7.28
N GLU A 806 0.22 -26.13 7.97
CA GLU A 806 -0.04 -24.85 8.62
C GLU A 806 -0.87 -25.06 9.90
N ILE A 807 -0.61 -24.24 10.91
CA ILE A 807 -1.47 -24.12 12.08
C ILE A 807 -2.20 -22.78 11.95
N THR A 808 -3.52 -22.82 11.97
CA THR A 808 -4.37 -21.64 11.77
C THR A 808 -5.51 -21.61 12.79
N THR A 809 -6.08 -20.45 13.04
CA THR A 809 -7.29 -20.35 13.87
C THR A 809 -8.52 -20.75 13.05
N HIS A 810 -9.26 -21.75 13.52
CA HIS A 810 -10.51 -22.20 12.91
C HIS A 810 -11.66 -21.24 13.22
N ARG A 811 -12.70 -21.22 12.38
CA ARG A 811 -13.89 -20.37 12.59
C ARG A 811 -14.64 -20.67 13.89
N SER A 812 -14.46 -21.86 14.44
CA SER A 812 -15.02 -22.27 15.74
C SER A 812 -14.21 -21.78 16.95
N GLY A 813 -13.13 -21.00 16.75
CA GLY A 813 -12.23 -20.57 17.82
C GLY A 813 -11.15 -21.60 18.21
N LYS A 814 -11.22 -22.81 17.65
CA LYS A 814 -10.25 -23.90 17.84
C LYS A 814 -9.00 -23.70 16.99
N GLU A 815 -7.91 -24.35 17.35
CA GLU A 815 -6.70 -24.43 16.54
C GLU A 815 -6.86 -25.52 15.48
N ALA A 816 -6.60 -25.17 14.22
CA ALA A 816 -6.69 -26.06 13.06
C ALA A 816 -5.29 -26.40 12.57
N VAL A 817 -4.87 -27.64 12.81
CA VAL A 817 -3.62 -28.20 12.27
C VAL A 817 -3.93 -28.83 10.93
N LYS A 818 -3.41 -28.23 9.87
CA LYS A 818 -3.72 -28.60 8.50
C LYS A 818 -2.51 -29.21 7.80
N PHE A 819 -2.73 -30.35 7.16
CA PHE A 819 -1.77 -31.07 6.33
C PHE A 819 -2.29 -31.18 4.90
N ARG A 820 -1.41 -31.00 3.91
CA ARG A 820 -1.73 -31.23 2.50
C ARG A 820 -0.99 -32.43 1.95
N PHE A 821 -1.72 -33.33 1.31
CA PHE A 821 -1.19 -34.53 0.67
C PHE A 821 -1.40 -34.50 -0.85
N ARG A 822 -0.35 -34.82 -1.61
CA ARG A 822 -0.45 -34.98 -3.08
C ARG A 822 -0.29 -36.43 -3.54
N THR A 823 0.47 -37.23 -2.81
CA THR A 823 0.87 -38.58 -3.24
C THR A 823 0.56 -39.64 -2.19
N GLN A 824 0.37 -40.88 -2.62
CA GLN A 824 0.15 -42.00 -1.70
C GLN A 824 1.34 -42.24 -0.74
N LYS A 825 2.57 -41.92 -1.18
CA LYS A 825 3.78 -42.07 -0.35
C LYS A 825 3.75 -41.16 0.88
N SER A 826 3.35 -39.90 0.71
CA SER A 826 3.23 -38.92 1.80
C SER A 826 2.18 -39.28 2.86
N VAL A 827 1.20 -40.12 2.49
CA VAL A 827 0.13 -40.57 3.39
C VAL A 827 0.54 -41.82 4.18
N LYS A 828 1.41 -42.67 3.62
CA LYS A 828 1.92 -43.89 4.28
C LYS A 828 3.10 -43.63 5.21
N ASP A 829 3.38 -42.37 5.50
CA ASP A 829 4.44 -42.00 6.42
C ASP A 829 4.16 -42.56 7.82
N LYS A 830 5.13 -43.27 8.40
CA LYS A 830 4.98 -43.87 9.74
C LYS A 830 4.80 -42.78 10.80
N ASP A 831 5.41 -41.62 10.58
CA ASP A 831 5.34 -40.50 11.51
C ASP A 831 3.94 -39.86 11.51
N LEU A 832 3.23 -39.87 10.36
CA LEU A 832 1.84 -39.41 10.28
C LEU A 832 0.91 -40.35 11.04
N VAL A 833 1.07 -41.66 10.90
CA VAL A 833 0.24 -42.65 11.61
C VAL A 833 0.46 -42.54 13.12
N HIS A 834 1.72 -42.39 13.55
CA HIS A 834 2.05 -42.20 14.96
C HIS A 834 1.44 -40.90 15.50
N PHE A 835 1.58 -39.80 14.77
CA PHE A 835 1.01 -38.51 15.14
C PHE A 835 -0.52 -38.54 15.25
N LEU A 836 -1.23 -39.22 14.34
CA LEU A 836 -2.69 -39.35 14.42
C LEU A 836 -3.14 -40.16 15.64
N SER A 837 -2.36 -41.17 16.04
CA SER A 837 -2.61 -41.94 17.27
C SER A 837 -2.42 -41.08 18.52
N GLU A 838 -1.36 -40.26 18.57
CA GLU A 838 -1.15 -39.28 19.63
C GLU A 838 -2.28 -38.25 19.67
N PHE A 839 -2.64 -37.69 18.51
CA PHE A 839 -3.73 -36.72 18.38
C PHE A 839 -5.04 -37.28 18.92
N LYS A 840 -5.37 -38.55 18.61
CA LYS A 840 -6.53 -39.23 19.17
C LYS A 840 -6.49 -39.25 20.70
N ALA A 841 -5.37 -39.68 21.29
CA ALA A 841 -5.22 -39.73 22.74
C ALA A 841 -5.38 -38.34 23.38
N PHE A 842 -4.90 -37.28 22.73
CA PHE A 842 -5.06 -35.90 23.21
C PHE A 842 -6.52 -35.41 23.15
N VAL A 843 -7.22 -35.69 22.04
CA VAL A 843 -8.60 -35.22 21.88
C VAL A 843 -9.57 -36.04 22.73
N ASP A 844 -9.36 -37.35 22.87
CA ASP A 844 -10.18 -38.23 23.71
C ASP A 844 -9.97 -37.96 25.23
N ALA A 845 -8.80 -37.44 25.64
CA ALA A 845 -8.57 -37.04 27.03
C ALA A 845 -9.22 -35.69 27.40
N ASN A 846 -9.57 -34.87 26.40
CA ASN A 846 -10.15 -33.54 26.57
C ASN A 846 -11.64 -33.47 26.18
N ALA A 847 -12.21 -34.54 25.63
CA ALA A 847 -13.63 -34.72 25.32
C ALA A 847 -14.35 -35.42 26.49
#